data_AF-A0A963ZDX4-F1
#
_entry.id   AF-A0A963ZDX4-F1
#
_cell.length_a   1.000
_cell.length_b   1.000
_cell.length_c   1.000
_cell.angle_alpha   90.00
_cell.angle_beta   90.00
_cell.angle_gamma   90.00
#
_symmetry.space_group_name_H-M   'P 1'
#
loop_
_entity.id
_entity.type
_entity.pdbx_description
1 polymer ?
#
loop_
_entity_poly.entity_id
_entity_poly.type
_entity_poly.pdbx_seq_one_letter_code
_entity_poly.pdbx_strand_id
1 'polypeptide(L)'
;MDRNSLIGLFLIGAILLTFTLMNNSEEEPEKNTDKNTTEVKVASDSNEITLEENDLFTEEYKDSIAISELPDSLQTDSLYVINYLDSVHKANELAANSSNYQSLKSEYGIFAPAGEFKEAGYTTIENDKLIIKISSRGGAVVDVKLKEYQSYDDYAANPDSINPLQLINESNSNFGLRVMTPDADIKTDELFFVPQQEEKIYATSEGDSINVSFKLPSEDPAKYILFNYSLKPGKYDVDFTIDYVGLNNVSDIMPDKSFIYWHMRGLSTEKLAEDERRIATMMYRYDGETRDYLSEGSDSEEELIGPTTWVAFKHKFFSSAIICENNFKGGKVKQKQIESEDFTLDYYAQLDLPESHTIRTKLFFGPNEYETLAAYNNGMEDIINLGWGIFGWVNKWFIQPVFNLFHSWGLGMGLIILLVTLVIKIVITPLTYKNYISSAKMRVLKPEIDKINEKFPGQDQMMKRQQETSALYRSSGVNPMAGCIPMLIQMPILLAAFRFFPSSIYLRHTSFLWADDLSSFDSILNLGFEIPFYGDHVSLFTLLMSASTLIYTIMNSGSMAQPTQPGMPNMKVIMYIFPILMIFFFNKFSSGLSYYYLCGNLFNIGIMYGIKNYFIDEDKLRAKIEDNKKKPKKKSKFMERLEEVQKQQQMQQKKK
;
A
#
# COMPACT_ATOMS: atom_id res chain seq x y z
N MET A 1 -5.75 20.85 38.37
CA MET A 1 -4.99 21.11 37.13
C MET A 1 -5.22 22.56 36.75
N ASP A 2 -4.19 23.37 36.54
CA ASP A 2 -4.40 24.79 36.18
C ASP A 2 -4.95 24.91 34.74
N ARG A 3 -5.59 26.05 34.43
CA ARG A 3 -6.21 26.30 33.12
C ARG A 3 -5.21 26.21 31.96
N ASN A 4 -3.93 26.53 32.20
CA ASN A 4 -2.87 26.48 31.19
C ASN A 4 -2.41 25.04 30.92
N SER A 5 -2.52 24.15 31.89
CA SER A 5 -2.23 22.73 31.80
C SER A 5 -3.32 22.01 30.99
N LEU A 6 -4.58 22.43 31.14
CA LEU A 6 -5.70 21.99 30.29
C LEU A 6 -5.55 22.46 28.84
N ILE A 7 -5.15 23.72 28.63
CA ILE A 7 -4.88 24.25 27.28
C ILE A 7 -3.68 23.54 26.64
N GLY A 8 -2.65 23.21 27.42
CA GLY A 8 -1.51 22.41 26.96
C GLY A 8 -1.90 20.99 26.54
N LEU A 9 -2.73 20.31 27.33
CA LEU A 9 -3.29 19.00 26.98
C LEU A 9 -4.19 19.05 25.74
N PHE A 10 -4.99 20.10 25.60
CA PHE A 10 -5.80 20.31 24.41
C PHE A 10 -4.95 20.58 23.16
N LEU A 11 -3.89 21.37 23.26
CA LEU A 11 -2.95 21.61 22.16
C LEU A 11 -2.16 20.36 21.79
N ILE A 12 -1.74 19.55 22.75
CA ILE A 12 -1.10 18.25 22.48
C ILE A 12 -2.11 17.30 21.84
N GLY A 13 -3.33 17.24 22.35
CA GLY A 13 -4.43 16.48 21.75
C GLY A 13 -4.68 16.94 20.31
N ALA A 14 -4.71 18.25 20.04
CA ALA A 14 -4.88 18.80 18.71
C ALA A 14 -3.67 18.53 17.79
N ILE A 15 -2.44 18.56 18.30
CA ILE A 15 -1.22 18.21 17.56
C ILE A 15 -1.17 16.71 17.25
N LEU A 16 -1.57 15.86 18.20
CA LEU A 16 -1.67 14.42 17.97
C LEU A 16 -2.82 14.08 17.03
N LEU A 17 -3.94 14.78 17.12
CA LEU A 17 -5.08 14.64 16.22
C LEU A 17 -4.73 15.13 14.82
N THR A 18 -4.03 16.27 14.68
CA THR A 18 -3.51 16.72 13.39
C THR A 18 -2.38 15.85 12.88
N PHE A 19 -1.52 15.27 13.71
CA PHE A 19 -0.52 14.29 13.28
C PHE A 19 -1.18 12.99 12.82
N THR A 20 -2.23 12.53 13.51
CA THR A 20 -3.02 11.35 13.12
C THR A 20 -3.78 11.62 11.82
N LEU A 21 -4.40 12.80 11.70
CA LEU A 21 -5.07 13.24 10.47
C LEU A 21 -4.08 13.46 9.33
N MET A 22 -2.92 14.07 9.55
CA MET A 22 -1.87 14.26 8.52
C MET A 22 -1.23 12.97 8.09
N ASN A 23 -1.12 11.98 8.99
CA ASN A 23 -0.67 10.65 8.63
C ASN A 23 -1.78 9.84 7.93
N ASN A 24 -3.02 10.33 7.93
CA ASN A 24 -4.18 9.79 7.25
C ASN A 24 -4.63 10.65 6.03
N SER A 25 -4.07 11.85 5.80
CA SER A 25 -4.57 12.79 4.80
C SER A 25 -3.59 12.94 3.65
N GLU A 26 -4.08 12.49 2.49
CA GLU A 26 -3.74 12.83 1.10
C GLU A 26 -2.56 13.78 0.89
N GLU A 27 -1.53 13.25 0.24
CA GLU A 27 -0.62 14.04 -0.59
C GLU A 27 -1.39 14.42 -1.87
N GLU A 28 -1.90 15.66 -1.97
CA GLU A 28 -2.52 16.16 -3.20
C GLU A 28 -1.49 16.17 -4.36
N PRO A 29 -1.73 15.47 -5.49
CA PRO A 29 -0.99 15.73 -6.71
C PRO A 29 -1.45 17.07 -7.32
N GLU A 30 -0.50 17.91 -7.72
CA GLU A 30 -0.76 19.20 -8.38
C GLU A 30 -1.61 18.99 -9.65
N LYS A 31 -2.89 19.40 -9.62
CA LYS A 31 -3.75 19.46 -10.81
C LYS A 31 -3.23 20.51 -11.78
N ASN A 32 -2.64 20.06 -12.89
CA ASN A 32 -2.38 20.89 -14.05
C ASN A 32 -3.71 21.13 -14.80
N THR A 33 -4.42 22.20 -14.42
CA THR A 33 -5.57 22.71 -15.18
C THR A 33 -5.09 23.33 -16.48
N ASP A 34 -5.29 22.63 -17.60
CA ASP A 34 -5.51 23.31 -18.88
C ASP A 34 -6.87 22.92 -19.46
N LYS A 35 -7.69 23.96 -19.60
CA LYS A 35 -9.05 23.94 -20.13
C LYS A 35 -8.98 23.72 -21.64
N ASN A 36 -9.74 22.74 -22.15
CA ASN A 36 -10.38 22.87 -23.46
C ASN A 36 -11.72 22.12 -23.47
N THR A 37 -12.76 22.90 -23.18
CA THR A 37 -14.13 22.74 -23.64
C THR A 37 -14.19 22.26 -25.09
N THR A 38 -14.88 21.15 -25.36
CA THR A 38 -15.56 20.93 -26.64
C THR A 38 -16.94 20.35 -26.38
N GLU A 39 -17.94 21.22 -26.53
CA GLU A 39 -19.36 20.87 -26.60
C GLU A 39 -19.59 19.99 -27.86
N VAL A 40 -20.16 18.80 -27.69
CA VAL A 40 -20.69 18.02 -28.83
C VAL A 40 -22.16 18.37 -29.00
N LYS A 41 -22.43 19.09 -30.09
CA LYS A 41 -23.77 19.39 -30.59
C LYS A 41 -24.43 18.12 -31.13
N VAL A 42 -25.62 17.86 -30.64
CA VAL A 42 -26.61 16.95 -31.22
C VAL A 42 -27.00 17.49 -32.61
N ALA A 43 -26.81 16.68 -33.64
CA ALA A 43 -27.41 16.87 -34.96
C ALA A 43 -28.27 15.63 -35.28
N SER A 44 -29.56 15.82 -35.11
CA SER A 44 -30.63 15.05 -35.72
C SER A 44 -30.57 15.24 -37.24
N ASP A 45 -30.66 14.17 -38.01
CA ASP A 45 -31.34 14.22 -39.31
C ASP A 45 -31.98 12.87 -39.63
N SER A 46 -33.30 12.95 -39.74
CA SER A 46 -34.24 11.97 -40.27
C SER A 46 -34.08 11.81 -41.78
N ASN A 47 -34.22 10.59 -42.28
CA ASN A 47 -34.86 10.35 -43.59
C ASN A 47 -35.47 8.93 -43.61
N GLU A 48 -36.79 8.90 -43.74
CA GLU A 48 -37.56 7.75 -44.23
C GLU A 48 -37.23 7.51 -45.72
N ILE A 49 -37.28 6.25 -46.17
CA ILE A 49 -37.97 5.78 -47.39
C ILE A 49 -37.90 4.23 -47.46
N THR A 50 -39.08 3.66 -47.26
CA THR A 50 -39.77 2.57 -47.98
C THR A 50 -39.12 1.20 -48.26
N LEU A 51 -39.90 0.18 -47.89
CA LEU A 51 -39.85 -1.25 -48.20
C LEU A 51 -39.91 -1.54 -49.71
N GLU A 52 -39.11 -2.50 -50.20
CA GLU A 52 -39.57 -3.63 -51.03
C GLU A 52 -38.46 -4.63 -51.39
N GLU A 53 -38.87 -5.90 -51.39
CA GLU A 53 -38.38 -7.09 -52.12
C GLU A 53 -37.10 -7.85 -51.75
N ASN A 54 -37.37 -9.10 -51.35
CA ASN A 54 -36.48 -10.26 -51.23
C ASN A 54 -36.08 -10.84 -52.60
N ASP A 55 -35.08 -11.72 -52.53
CA ASP A 55 -34.59 -12.69 -53.50
C ASP A 55 -33.41 -12.21 -54.33
N LEU A 56 -32.24 -12.81 -54.06
CA LEU A 56 -31.41 -13.51 -55.06
C LEU A 56 -30.02 -13.90 -54.49
N PHE A 57 -29.61 -15.13 -54.81
CA PHE A 57 -28.27 -15.72 -54.75
C PHE A 57 -27.77 -16.35 -53.44
N THR A 58 -28.16 -17.61 -53.27
CA THR A 58 -27.28 -18.68 -52.79
C THR A 58 -26.71 -19.40 -54.02
N GLU A 59 -25.39 -19.51 -54.15
CA GLU A 59 -24.61 -20.55 -54.88
C GLU A 59 -23.17 -20.06 -55.07
N GLU A 60 -22.26 -20.45 -54.19
CA GLU A 60 -20.90 -20.89 -54.56
C GLU A 60 -20.19 -21.42 -53.31
N TYR A 61 -20.13 -22.74 -53.17
CA TYR A 61 -18.97 -23.52 -52.70
C TYR A 61 -19.36 -25.01 -52.67
N LYS A 62 -19.52 -25.57 -53.86
CA LYS A 62 -19.31 -27.00 -54.11
C LYS A 62 -18.08 -27.10 -54.98
N ASP A 63 -16.96 -27.54 -54.42
CA ASP A 63 -16.13 -28.49 -55.17
C ASP A 63 -15.13 -29.27 -54.33
N SER A 64 -14.94 -30.50 -54.79
CA SER A 64 -13.90 -31.49 -54.47
C SER A 64 -14.07 -32.37 -53.22
N ILE A 65 -14.77 -33.51 -53.39
CA ILE A 65 -14.15 -34.85 -53.24
C ILE A 65 -14.71 -35.75 -54.33
N ALA A 66 -13.83 -36.24 -55.21
CA ALA A 66 -14.13 -37.23 -56.23
C ALA A 66 -14.36 -38.61 -55.59
N ILE A 67 -15.49 -39.24 -55.91
CA ILE A 67 -15.70 -40.68 -55.74
C ILE A 67 -16.03 -41.23 -57.12
N SER A 68 -14.99 -41.66 -57.85
CA SER A 68 -15.15 -42.57 -58.98
C SER A 68 -14.30 -43.81 -58.68
N GLU A 69 -14.97 -44.97 -58.76
CA GLU A 69 -14.47 -46.35 -58.56
C GLU A 69 -14.77 -46.99 -57.19
N LEU A 70 -16.03 -47.41 -57.02
CA LEU A 70 -16.43 -48.50 -56.11
C LEU A 70 -17.44 -49.43 -56.86
N PRO A 71 -17.43 -50.76 -56.60
CA PRO A 71 -18.23 -51.73 -57.36
C PRO A 71 -19.74 -51.67 -57.03
N ASP A 72 -20.57 -52.20 -57.94
CA ASP A 72 -22.04 -52.20 -57.98
C ASP A 72 -22.81 -52.83 -56.78
N SER A 73 -22.21 -53.01 -55.60
CA SER A 73 -22.86 -53.60 -54.43
C SER A 73 -23.22 -52.63 -53.29
N LEU A 74 -23.33 -51.31 -53.55
CA LEU A 74 -23.57 -50.29 -52.50
C LEU A 74 -24.65 -49.24 -52.84
N GLN A 75 -25.60 -49.53 -53.73
CA GLN A 75 -26.67 -48.57 -54.09
C GLN A 75 -27.77 -48.37 -53.02
N THR A 76 -27.66 -48.95 -51.82
CA THR A 76 -28.63 -48.77 -50.72
C THR A 76 -28.22 -47.83 -49.60
N ASP A 77 -27.04 -47.19 -49.65
CA ASP A 77 -26.58 -46.33 -48.52
C ASP A 77 -26.55 -44.83 -48.80
N SER A 78 -26.61 -44.37 -50.05
CA SER A 78 -26.56 -42.93 -50.35
C SER A 78 -27.83 -42.19 -49.94
N LEU A 79 -29.02 -42.80 -50.06
CA LEU A 79 -30.28 -42.17 -49.63
C LEU A 79 -30.41 -42.12 -48.10
N TYR A 80 -29.88 -43.13 -47.39
CA TYR A 80 -29.89 -43.16 -45.92
C TYR A 80 -28.90 -42.14 -45.34
N VAL A 81 -27.70 -42.03 -45.93
CA VAL A 81 -26.71 -41.03 -45.55
C VAL A 81 -27.21 -39.62 -45.86
N ILE A 82 -27.85 -39.38 -47.00
CA ILE A 82 -28.46 -38.07 -47.33
C ILE A 82 -29.60 -37.73 -46.38
N ASN A 83 -30.50 -38.67 -46.08
CA ASN A 83 -31.60 -38.43 -45.14
C ASN A 83 -31.11 -38.26 -43.69
N TYR A 84 -30.05 -38.97 -43.30
CA TYR A 84 -29.41 -38.79 -42.00
C TYR A 84 -28.76 -37.41 -41.90
N LEU A 85 -27.99 -36.99 -42.92
CA LEU A 85 -27.40 -35.66 -42.98
C LEU A 85 -28.46 -34.55 -43.03
N ASP A 86 -29.54 -34.72 -43.78
CA ASP A 86 -30.68 -33.78 -43.82
C ASP A 86 -31.42 -33.73 -42.48
N SER A 87 -31.55 -34.87 -41.78
CA SER A 87 -32.15 -34.92 -40.45
C SER A 87 -31.27 -34.27 -39.37
N VAL A 88 -29.95 -34.41 -39.47
CA VAL A 88 -28.97 -33.75 -38.60
C VAL A 88 -28.92 -32.24 -38.92
N HIS A 89 -29.00 -31.86 -40.19
CA HIS A 89 -29.07 -30.46 -40.62
C HIS A 89 -30.36 -29.79 -40.13
N LYS A 90 -31.52 -30.45 -40.31
CA LYS A 90 -32.80 -29.98 -39.76
C LYS A 90 -32.81 -29.94 -38.24
N ALA A 91 -32.19 -30.90 -37.55
CA ALA A 91 -32.07 -30.87 -36.09
C ALA A 91 -31.19 -29.72 -35.61
N ASN A 92 -30.11 -29.41 -36.33
CA ASN A 92 -29.26 -28.25 -36.06
C ASN A 92 -29.98 -26.93 -36.38
N GLU A 93 -30.76 -26.84 -37.46
CA GLU A 93 -31.62 -25.69 -37.78
C GLU A 93 -32.73 -25.50 -36.73
N LEU A 94 -33.35 -26.58 -36.25
CA LEU A 94 -34.36 -26.54 -35.17
C LEU A 94 -33.76 -26.16 -33.81
N ALA A 95 -32.52 -26.56 -33.52
CA ALA A 95 -31.78 -26.16 -32.33
C ALA A 95 -31.39 -24.67 -32.37
N ALA A 96 -30.91 -24.19 -33.53
CA ALA A 96 -30.61 -22.77 -33.78
C ALA A 96 -31.87 -21.88 -33.82
N ASN A 97 -33.03 -22.44 -34.18
CA ASN A 97 -34.33 -21.76 -34.15
C ASN A 97 -35.10 -21.96 -32.83
N SER A 98 -34.50 -22.58 -31.81
CA SER A 98 -35.12 -22.65 -30.49
C SER A 98 -35.24 -21.25 -29.90
N SER A 99 -36.36 -20.96 -29.22
CA SER A 99 -36.58 -19.67 -28.54
C SER A 99 -35.46 -19.32 -27.56
N ASN A 100 -34.79 -20.33 -27.01
CA ASN A 100 -33.64 -20.18 -26.12
C ASN A 100 -32.39 -19.68 -26.87
N TYR A 101 -32.03 -20.26 -28.03
CA TYR A 101 -30.88 -19.81 -28.80
C TYR A 101 -31.04 -18.38 -29.32
N GLN A 102 -32.24 -18.02 -29.80
CA GLN A 102 -32.52 -16.65 -30.25
C GLN A 102 -32.41 -15.63 -29.11
N SER A 103 -32.80 -16.00 -27.89
CA SER A 103 -32.58 -15.19 -26.68
C SER A 103 -31.09 -15.01 -26.40
N LEU A 104 -30.32 -16.11 -26.41
CA LEU A 104 -28.87 -16.08 -26.20
C LEU A 104 -28.14 -15.28 -27.29
N LYS A 105 -28.62 -15.31 -28.54
CA LYS A 105 -28.07 -14.51 -29.64
C LYS A 105 -28.35 -13.03 -29.47
N SER A 106 -29.52 -12.66 -28.97
CA SER A 106 -29.82 -11.27 -28.64
C SER A 106 -28.99 -10.73 -27.47
N GLU A 107 -28.60 -11.61 -26.53
CA GLU A 107 -27.87 -11.22 -25.31
C GLU A 107 -26.34 -11.26 -25.50
N TYR A 108 -25.84 -12.27 -26.21
CA TYR A 108 -24.41 -12.58 -26.33
C TYR A 108 -23.89 -12.54 -27.77
N GLY A 109 -24.71 -12.12 -28.74
CA GLY A 109 -24.31 -11.93 -30.14
C GLY A 109 -23.60 -13.17 -30.71
N ILE A 110 -22.44 -12.95 -31.30
CA ILE A 110 -21.61 -14.00 -31.90
C ILE A 110 -21.14 -15.07 -30.90
N PHE A 111 -21.18 -14.82 -29.58
CA PHE A 111 -20.77 -15.77 -28.54
C PHE A 111 -21.97 -16.51 -27.92
N ALA A 112 -23.16 -16.45 -28.52
CA ALA A 112 -24.33 -17.21 -28.08
C ALA A 112 -24.06 -18.71 -27.76
N PRO A 113 -23.22 -19.45 -28.51
CA PRO A 113 -22.90 -20.84 -28.17
C PRO A 113 -22.24 -21.03 -26.79
N ALA A 114 -21.60 -19.99 -26.25
CA ALA A 114 -20.98 -20.01 -24.93
C ALA A 114 -21.94 -19.63 -23.79
N GLY A 115 -23.13 -19.10 -24.10
CA GLY A 115 -24.13 -18.67 -23.11
C GLY A 115 -25.06 -19.79 -22.62
N GLU A 116 -24.97 -20.98 -23.21
CA GLU A 116 -25.73 -22.14 -22.74
C GLU A 116 -25.28 -22.54 -21.32
N PHE A 117 -26.23 -22.57 -20.38
CA PHE A 117 -25.95 -22.89 -18.99
C PHE A 117 -25.28 -24.26 -18.85
N LYS A 118 -24.10 -24.28 -18.25
CA LYS A 118 -23.33 -25.48 -17.91
C LYS A 118 -22.88 -25.41 -16.46
N GLU A 119 -22.57 -26.56 -15.86
CA GLU A 119 -21.88 -26.56 -14.57
C GLU A 119 -20.45 -26.05 -14.77
N ALA A 120 -19.98 -25.17 -13.88
CA ALA A 120 -18.63 -24.63 -13.97
C ALA A 120 -17.60 -25.74 -13.68
N GLY A 121 -16.69 -25.95 -14.62
CA GLY A 121 -15.49 -26.77 -14.43
C GLY A 121 -14.35 -25.94 -13.86
N TYR A 122 -13.37 -26.61 -13.24
CA TYR A 122 -12.22 -25.94 -12.63
C TYR A 122 -10.92 -26.56 -13.11
N THR A 123 -9.93 -25.69 -13.37
CA THR A 123 -8.54 -26.06 -13.61
C THR A 123 -7.66 -25.40 -12.56
N THR A 124 -6.82 -26.17 -11.89
CA THR A 124 -5.87 -25.69 -10.91
C THR A 124 -4.46 -25.68 -11.49
N ILE A 125 -3.78 -24.54 -11.37
CA ILE A 125 -2.36 -24.40 -11.69
C ILE A 125 -1.61 -24.01 -10.42
N GLU A 126 -0.46 -24.63 -10.20
CA GLU A 126 0.26 -24.56 -8.94
C GLU A 126 1.77 -24.47 -9.18
N ASN A 127 2.45 -23.56 -8.48
CA ASN A 127 3.92 -23.56 -8.38
C ASN A 127 4.37 -23.64 -6.92
N ASP A 128 5.65 -23.48 -6.62
CA ASP A 128 6.18 -23.44 -5.24
C ASP A 128 5.61 -22.29 -4.38
N LYS A 129 5.06 -21.24 -4.99
CA LYS A 129 4.56 -20.02 -4.34
C LYS A 129 3.04 -19.90 -4.27
N LEU A 130 2.34 -20.37 -5.29
CA LEU A 130 0.94 -20.08 -5.60
C LEU A 130 0.15 -21.35 -5.89
N ILE A 131 -1.13 -21.33 -5.48
CA ILE A 131 -2.17 -22.24 -5.95
C ILE A 131 -3.27 -21.37 -6.55
N ILE A 132 -3.61 -21.60 -7.80
CA ILE A 132 -4.60 -20.80 -8.53
C ILE A 132 -5.64 -21.72 -9.14
N LYS A 133 -6.92 -21.40 -8.95
CA LYS A 133 -8.04 -22.07 -9.60
C LYS A 133 -8.68 -21.15 -10.63
N ILE A 134 -8.85 -21.66 -11.83
CA ILE A 134 -9.48 -20.99 -12.96
C ILE A 134 -10.80 -21.69 -13.24
N SER A 135 -11.88 -20.92 -13.32
CA SER A 135 -13.21 -21.43 -13.65
C SER A 135 -13.41 -21.45 -15.17
N SER A 136 -14.06 -22.50 -15.68
CA SER A 136 -14.52 -22.54 -17.05
C SER A 136 -15.64 -21.52 -17.30
N ARG A 137 -16.37 -21.10 -16.25
CA ARG A 137 -17.27 -19.95 -16.33
C ARG A 137 -16.44 -18.67 -16.18
N GLY A 138 -16.52 -17.77 -17.16
CA GLY A 138 -15.67 -16.58 -17.22
C GLY A 138 -14.28 -16.81 -17.75
N GLY A 139 -13.79 -18.05 -17.76
CA GLY A 139 -12.38 -18.33 -18.02
C GLY A 139 -11.47 -17.67 -16.97
N ALA A 140 -12.00 -17.29 -15.81
CA ALA A 140 -11.40 -16.33 -14.89
C ALA A 140 -10.76 -17.02 -13.67
N VAL A 141 -9.79 -16.33 -13.06
CA VAL A 141 -9.20 -16.73 -11.78
C VAL A 141 -10.23 -16.50 -10.67
N VAL A 142 -10.57 -17.58 -9.95
CA VAL A 142 -11.61 -17.57 -8.90
C VAL A 142 -11.09 -17.96 -7.52
N ASP A 143 -9.87 -18.51 -7.43
CA ASP A 143 -9.23 -18.90 -6.18
C ASP A 143 -7.73 -18.62 -6.30
N VAL A 144 -7.15 -17.92 -5.33
CA VAL A 144 -5.70 -17.71 -5.23
C VAL A 144 -5.25 -17.89 -3.79
N LYS A 145 -4.27 -18.78 -3.59
CA LYS A 145 -3.61 -19.02 -2.31
C LYS A 145 -2.11 -18.84 -2.40
N LEU A 146 -1.51 -18.21 -1.40
CA LEU A 146 -0.06 -18.14 -1.23
C LEU A 146 0.41 -19.28 -0.32
N LYS A 147 1.31 -20.14 -0.80
CA LYS A 147 1.74 -21.34 -0.08
C LYS A 147 2.64 -21.08 1.12
N GLU A 148 3.41 -19.99 1.07
CA GLU A 148 4.42 -19.67 2.08
C GLU A 148 3.87 -18.84 3.25
N TYR A 149 2.61 -18.40 3.13
CA TYR A 149 1.96 -17.53 4.09
C TYR A 149 0.67 -18.20 4.58
N GLN A 150 0.19 -17.75 5.74
CA GLN A 150 -1.08 -18.17 6.32
C GLN A 150 -1.82 -16.98 6.94
N SER A 151 -3.11 -17.12 7.26
CA SER A 151 -3.85 -16.08 7.99
C SER A 151 -3.40 -15.99 9.45
N TYR A 152 -3.69 -14.90 10.13
CA TYR A 152 -3.42 -14.79 11.57
C TYR A 152 -4.18 -15.84 12.38
N ASP A 153 -5.42 -16.15 12.01
CA ASP A 153 -6.24 -17.16 12.70
C ASP A 153 -5.63 -18.56 12.57
N ASP A 154 -5.15 -18.92 11.37
CA ASP A 154 -4.42 -20.17 11.14
C ASP A 154 -3.13 -20.20 11.96
N TYR A 155 -2.36 -19.10 11.95
CA TYR A 155 -1.13 -18.97 12.73
C TYR A 155 -1.37 -19.10 14.23
N ALA A 156 -2.41 -18.44 14.76
CA ALA A 156 -2.77 -18.49 16.17
C ALA A 156 -3.26 -19.88 16.60
N ALA A 157 -3.93 -20.61 15.70
CA ALA A 157 -4.39 -21.97 15.95
C ALA A 157 -3.26 -23.00 15.90
N ASN A 158 -2.34 -22.89 14.94
CA ASN A 158 -1.22 -23.81 14.79
C ASN A 158 0.02 -23.13 14.17
N PRO A 159 0.92 -22.54 14.98
CA PRO A 159 2.10 -21.83 14.49
C PRO A 159 3.07 -22.70 13.68
N ASP A 160 3.10 -24.01 13.92
CA ASP A 160 4.08 -24.95 13.34
C ASP A 160 3.68 -25.49 11.96
N SER A 161 2.46 -25.21 11.51
CA SER A 161 1.93 -25.66 10.22
C SER A 161 1.46 -24.46 9.40
N ILE A 162 1.84 -24.39 8.14
CA ILE A 162 1.39 -23.32 7.23
C ILE A 162 0.14 -23.79 6.50
N ASN A 163 -1.00 -23.14 6.75
CA ASN A 163 -2.18 -23.25 5.90
C ASN A 163 -2.12 -22.15 4.82
N PRO A 164 -2.06 -22.47 3.51
CA PRO A 164 -1.88 -21.46 2.46
C PRO A 164 -2.88 -20.31 2.53
N LEU A 165 -2.36 -19.09 2.62
CA LEU A 165 -3.13 -17.86 2.78
C LEU A 165 -4.06 -17.64 1.58
N GLN A 166 -5.36 -17.54 1.83
CA GLN A 166 -6.36 -17.20 0.82
C GLN A 166 -6.37 -15.69 0.56
N LEU A 167 -6.10 -15.27 -0.68
CA LEU A 167 -6.28 -13.88 -1.11
C LEU A 167 -7.60 -13.69 -1.88
N ILE A 168 -7.92 -14.64 -2.75
CA ILE A 168 -9.11 -14.59 -3.62
C ILE A 168 -9.87 -15.90 -3.49
N ASN A 169 -11.20 -15.84 -3.40
CA ASN A 169 -12.13 -16.95 -3.50
C ASN A 169 -13.38 -16.50 -4.28
N GLU A 170 -14.24 -17.44 -4.65
CA GLU A 170 -15.44 -17.17 -5.46
C GLU A 170 -16.42 -16.16 -4.83
N SER A 171 -16.37 -15.99 -3.50
CA SER A 171 -17.27 -15.08 -2.79
C SER A 171 -16.74 -13.65 -2.68
N ASN A 172 -15.43 -13.45 -2.83
CA ASN A 172 -14.79 -12.17 -2.61
C ASN A 172 -14.27 -11.50 -3.88
N SER A 173 -14.11 -12.20 -5.00
CA SER A 173 -13.63 -11.59 -6.24
C SER A 173 -14.44 -12.01 -7.46
N ASN A 174 -14.57 -11.08 -8.39
CA ASN A 174 -15.15 -11.28 -9.69
C ASN A 174 -14.26 -10.53 -10.71
N PHE A 175 -13.69 -11.29 -11.64
CA PHE A 175 -12.79 -10.81 -12.68
C PHE A 175 -13.38 -11.21 -14.03
N GLY A 176 -13.43 -10.29 -14.97
CA GLY A 176 -13.98 -10.57 -16.28
C GLY A 176 -13.57 -9.57 -17.34
N LEU A 177 -13.87 -9.93 -18.57
CA LEU A 177 -13.71 -9.10 -19.75
C LEU A 177 -15.09 -8.66 -20.21
N ARG A 178 -15.26 -7.37 -20.48
CA ARG A 178 -16.41 -6.85 -21.20
C ARG A 178 -15.99 -6.59 -22.64
N VAL A 179 -16.63 -7.29 -23.57
CA VAL A 179 -16.37 -7.19 -25.01
C VAL A 179 -17.56 -6.50 -25.67
N MET A 180 -17.31 -5.37 -26.28
CA MET A 180 -18.33 -4.69 -27.08
C MET A 180 -18.36 -5.29 -28.48
N THR A 181 -19.54 -5.70 -28.94
CA THR A 181 -19.81 -6.08 -30.34
C THR A 181 -20.82 -5.09 -30.93
N PRO A 182 -21.03 -5.05 -32.26
CA PRO A 182 -22.07 -4.22 -32.84
C PRO A 182 -23.48 -4.54 -32.31
N ASP A 183 -23.74 -5.80 -31.99
CA ASP A 183 -25.07 -6.31 -31.68
C ASP A 183 -25.34 -6.45 -30.17
N ALA A 184 -24.29 -6.63 -29.37
CA ALA A 184 -24.40 -6.92 -27.95
C ALA A 184 -23.19 -6.43 -27.13
N ASP A 185 -23.43 -6.21 -25.85
CA ASP A 185 -22.42 -5.86 -24.86
C ASP A 185 -22.17 -7.04 -23.93
N ILE A 186 -21.05 -7.71 -24.16
CA ILE A 186 -20.86 -9.09 -23.75
C ILE A 186 -19.97 -9.14 -22.52
N LYS A 187 -20.48 -9.73 -21.45
CA LYS A 187 -19.70 -10.00 -20.24
C LYS A 187 -19.25 -11.44 -20.21
N THR A 188 -17.95 -11.66 -20.17
CA THR A 188 -17.41 -13.02 -20.27
C THR A 188 -17.69 -13.86 -19.03
N ASP A 189 -17.88 -13.27 -17.84
CA ASP A 189 -18.16 -14.00 -16.58
C ASP A 189 -19.53 -14.68 -16.52
N GLU A 190 -20.41 -14.34 -17.46
CA GLU A 190 -21.68 -15.01 -17.70
C GLU A 190 -21.55 -16.17 -18.71
N LEU A 191 -20.43 -16.28 -19.41
CA LEU A 191 -20.18 -17.25 -20.49
C LEU A 191 -19.27 -18.41 -20.08
N PHE A 192 -19.38 -19.52 -20.79
CA PHE A 192 -18.58 -20.73 -20.56
C PHE A 192 -17.47 -20.90 -21.59
N PHE A 193 -16.24 -20.86 -21.11
CA PHE A 193 -15.03 -21.15 -21.86
C PHE A 193 -14.74 -22.65 -21.85
N VAL A 194 -14.21 -23.15 -22.96
CA VAL A 194 -13.78 -24.54 -23.13
C VAL A 194 -12.29 -24.64 -22.84
N PRO A 195 -11.86 -25.37 -21.79
CA PRO A 195 -10.44 -25.63 -21.55
C PRO A 195 -9.86 -26.43 -22.72
N GLN A 196 -8.68 -26.04 -23.19
CA GLN A 196 -8.04 -26.66 -24.36
C GLN A 196 -7.16 -27.87 -23.98
N GLN A 197 -6.89 -28.05 -22.69
CA GLN A 197 -6.13 -29.17 -22.17
C GLN A 197 -7.05 -30.11 -21.38
N GLU A 198 -6.70 -31.41 -21.37
CA GLU A 198 -7.51 -32.46 -20.71
C GLU A 198 -7.26 -32.54 -19.19
N GLU A 199 -6.05 -32.26 -18.73
CA GLU A 199 -5.73 -32.31 -17.30
C GLU A 199 -6.36 -31.12 -16.56
N LYS A 200 -6.79 -31.36 -15.32
CA LYS A 200 -7.42 -30.34 -14.47
C LYS A 200 -6.49 -29.77 -13.41
N ILE A 201 -5.33 -30.39 -13.17
CA ILE A 201 -4.40 -29.98 -12.13
C ILE A 201 -3.00 -30.02 -12.72
N TYR A 202 -2.32 -28.89 -12.71
CA TYR A 202 -0.95 -28.73 -13.17
C TYR A 202 -0.10 -28.18 -12.01
N ALA A 203 1.04 -28.81 -11.75
CA ALA A 203 1.95 -28.38 -10.69
C ALA A 203 3.40 -28.35 -11.20
N THR A 204 4.14 -27.29 -10.88
CA THR A 204 5.56 -27.14 -11.22
C THR A 204 6.34 -26.65 -10.02
N SER A 205 7.36 -27.40 -9.56
CA SER A 205 8.19 -27.00 -8.42
C SER A 205 9.62 -26.66 -8.81
N GLU A 206 10.18 -27.31 -9.84
CA GLU A 206 11.54 -27.10 -10.35
C GLU A 206 11.64 -27.47 -11.86
N GLY A 207 10.79 -26.87 -12.71
CA GLY A 207 10.68 -27.27 -14.13
C GLY A 207 10.24 -26.17 -15.09
N ASP A 208 9.59 -26.57 -16.19
CA ASP A 208 9.05 -25.67 -17.21
C ASP A 208 7.79 -24.92 -16.72
N SER A 209 7.47 -23.82 -17.41
CA SER A 209 6.24 -23.06 -17.16
C SER A 209 4.99 -23.90 -17.45
N ILE A 210 3.99 -23.80 -16.58
CA ILE A 210 2.65 -24.33 -16.85
C ILE A 210 1.96 -23.39 -17.82
N ASN A 211 1.33 -23.92 -18.87
CA ASN A 211 0.51 -23.16 -19.82
C ASN A 211 -0.87 -23.81 -19.94
N VAL A 212 -1.92 -23.06 -19.63
CA VAL A 212 -3.32 -23.50 -19.79
C VAL A 212 -4.10 -22.47 -20.59
N SER A 213 -5.05 -22.94 -21.40
CA SER A 213 -5.77 -22.10 -22.36
C SER A 213 -7.27 -22.38 -22.30
N PHE A 214 -8.05 -21.31 -22.36
CA PHE A 214 -9.51 -21.34 -22.29
C PHE A 214 -10.08 -20.63 -23.52
N LYS A 215 -10.84 -21.36 -24.34
CA LYS A 215 -11.44 -20.83 -25.57
C LYS A 215 -12.89 -20.44 -25.32
N LEU A 216 -13.25 -19.19 -25.60
CA LEU A 216 -14.63 -18.76 -25.72
C LEU A 216 -15.13 -19.00 -27.16
N PRO A 217 -15.96 -20.01 -27.41
CA PRO A 217 -16.43 -20.31 -28.76
C PRO A 217 -17.40 -19.23 -29.27
N SER A 218 -17.33 -18.91 -30.56
CA SER A 218 -18.34 -18.12 -31.27
C SER A 218 -19.16 -18.99 -32.23
N GLU A 219 -20.16 -18.40 -32.90
CA GLU A 219 -20.95 -19.06 -33.96
C GLU A 219 -20.06 -19.59 -35.09
N ASP A 220 -18.97 -18.89 -35.41
CA ASP A 220 -17.97 -19.34 -36.38
C ASP A 220 -16.82 -20.04 -35.64
N PRO A 221 -16.57 -21.34 -35.88
CA PRO A 221 -15.48 -22.06 -35.23
C PRO A 221 -14.08 -21.46 -35.43
N ALA A 222 -13.88 -20.70 -36.52
CA ALA A 222 -12.64 -19.99 -36.84
C ALA A 222 -12.47 -18.67 -36.07
N LYS A 223 -13.55 -18.16 -35.45
CA LYS A 223 -13.56 -16.93 -34.66
C LYS A 223 -13.77 -17.24 -33.17
N TYR A 224 -12.87 -16.78 -32.31
CA TYR A 224 -13.00 -17.01 -30.87
C TYR A 224 -12.08 -16.10 -30.05
N ILE A 225 -12.37 -16.01 -28.75
CA ILE A 225 -11.45 -15.38 -27.78
C ILE A 225 -10.71 -16.50 -27.05
N LEU A 226 -9.41 -16.35 -26.90
CA LEU A 226 -8.56 -17.31 -26.19
C LEU A 226 -7.91 -16.61 -24.99
N PHE A 227 -8.14 -17.17 -23.81
CA PHE A 227 -7.47 -16.78 -22.57
C PHE A 227 -6.34 -17.74 -22.29
N ASN A 228 -5.11 -17.23 -22.30
CA ASN A 228 -3.89 -18.00 -22.06
C ASN A 228 -3.31 -17.61 -20.71
N TYR A 229 -3.12 -18.61 -19.84
CA TYR A 229 -2.49 -18.45 -18.54
C TYR A 229 -1.16 -19.19 -18.51
N SER A 230 -0.10 -18.50 -18.09
CA SER A 230 1.22 -19.09 -17.88
C SER A 230 1.74 -18.83 -16.47
N LEU A 231 2.01 -19.90 -15.72
CA LEU A 231 2.58 -19.84 -14.38
C LEU A 231 4.00 -20.41 -14.38
N LYS A 232 4.96 -19.58 -13.98
CA LYS A 232 6.40 -19.92 -13.91
C LYS A 232 6.80 -20.35 -12.50
N PRO A 233 7.79 -21.25 -12.33
CA PRO A 233 8.34 -21.54 -11.00
C PRO A 233 8.91 -20.29 -10.32
N GLY A 234 8.77 -20.22 -8.99
CA GLY A 234 9.32 -19.17 -8.15
C GLY A 234 8.68 -17.80 -8.31
N LYS A 235 7.54 -17.69 -9.03
CA LYS A 235 6.88 -16.41 -9.34
C LYS A 235 5.54 -16.27 -8.61
N TYR A 236 5.26 -15.02 -8.22
CA TYR A 236 3.98 -14.58 -7.68
C TYR A 236 3.05 -13.97 -8.75
N ASP A 237 3.47 -13.96 -10.02
CA ASP A 237 2.65 -13.51 -11.15
C ASP A 237 2.26 -14.65 -12.09
N VAL A 238 1.07 -14.49 -12.68
CA VAL A 238 0.58 -15.28 -13.81
C VAL A 238 0.58 -14.39 -15.04
N ASP A 239 1.24 -14.83 -16.10
CA ASP A 239 1.09 -14.19 -17.41
C ASP A 239 -0.33 -14.51 -17.91
N PHE A 240 -1.14 -13.48 -18.17
CA PHE A 240 -2.52 -13.60 -18.66
C PHE A 240 -2.64 -12.87 -20.00
N THR A 241 -2.87 -13.64 -21.07
CA THR A 241 -2.99 -13.10 -22.44
C THR A 241 -4.39 -13.32 -22.97
N ILE A 242 -4.95 -12.28 -23.59
CA ILE A 242 -6.22 -12.32 -24.30
C ILE A 242 -5.91 -12.24 -25.80
N ASP A 243 -6.25 -13.29 -26.54
CA ASP A 243 -6.11 -13.35 -27.99
C ASP A 243 -7.48 -13.36 -28.68
N TYR A 244 -7.69 -12.41 -29.57
CA TYR A 244 -8.85 -12.33 -30.46
C TYR A 244 -8.52 -13.05 -31.77
N VAL A 245 -8.89 -14.32 -31.89
CA VAL A 245 -8.55 -15.15 -33.06
C VAL A 245 -9.65 -15.06 -34.10
N GLY A 246 -9.32 -14.59 -35.30
CA GLY A 246 -10.26 -14.44 -36.42
C GLY A 246 -11.27 -13.29 -36.28
N LEU A 247 -11.25 -12.58 -35.14
CA LEU A 247 -12.11 -11.45 -34.81
C LEU A 247 -11.43 -10.12 -35.18
N ASN A 248 -11.12 -9.95 -36.47
CA ASN A 248 -10.25 -8.86 -36.92
C ASN A 248 -11.01 -7.60 -37.34
N ASN A 249 -12.33 -7.68 -37.51
CA ASN A 249 -13.13 -6.58 -38.03
C ASN A 249 -13.95 -5.94 -36.92
N VAL A 250 -14.27 -4.65 -37.10
CA VAL A 250 -15.17 -3.88 -36.22
C VAL A 250 -16.57 -4.49 -36.17
N SER A 251 -16.96 -5.23 -37.23
CA SER A 251 -18.21 -6.00 -37.27
C SER A 251 -18.20 -7.22 -36.34
N ASP A 252 -17.03 -7.70 -35.95
CA ASP A 252 -16.89 -8.86 -35.06
C ASP A 252 -16.81 -8.39 -33.61
N ILE A 253 -15.91 -7.45 -33.31
CA ILE A 253 -15.70 -6.87 -31.98
C ILE A 253 -15.24 -5.41 -32.11
N MET A 254 -15.45 -4.62 -31.05
CA MET A 254 -14.91 -3.27 -30.87
C MET A 254 -13.88 -3.30 -29.72
N PRO A 255 -12.62 -3.68 -29.98
CA PRO A 255 -11.60 -3.81 -28.94
C PRO A 255 -11.34 -2.49 -28.21
N ASP A 256 -11.50 -1.36 -28.92
CA ASP A 256 -11.32 -0.02 -28.39
C ASP A 256 -12.33 0.37 -27.30
N LYS A 257 -13.50 -0.29 -27.28
CA LYS A 257 -14.57 -0.14 -26.28
C LYS A 257 -14.63 -1.30 -25.29
N SER A 258 -13.70 -2.23 -25.38
CA SER A 258 -13.62 -3.38 -24.50
C SER A 258 -12.72 -3.08 -23.31
N PHE A 259 -13.07 -3.63 -22.14
CA PHE A 259 -12.33 -3.37 -20.90
C PHE A 259 -12.31 -4.61 -20.01
N ILE A 260 -11.27 -4.73 -19.20
CA ILE A 260 -11.24 -5.66 -18.07
C ILE A 260 -11.93 -4.99 -16.90
N TYR A 261 -12.74 -5.73 -16.15
CA TYR A 261 -13.19 -5.29 -14.85
C TYR A 261 -12.77 -6.30 -13.79
N TRP A 262 -12.43 -5.77 -12.61
CA TRP A 262 -12.02 -6.55 -11.48
C TRP A 262 -12.61 -5.96 -10.21
N HIS A 263 -13.48 -6.74 -9.61
CA HIS A 263 -14.08 -6.48 -8.31
C HIS A 263 -13.46 -7.41 -7.28
N MET A 264 -13.07 -6.87 -6.12
CA MET A 264 -12.51 -7.68 -5.03
C MET A 264 -12.85 -7.06 -3.68
N ARG A 265 -13.54 -7.81 -2.83
CA ARG A 265 -13.62 -7.55 -1.39
C ARG A 265 -12.38 -8.12 -0.73
N GLY A 266 -11.51 -7.24 -0.27
CA GLY A 266 -10.30 -7.61 0.42
C GLY A 266 -10.58 -8.39 1.70
N LEU A 267 -10.02 -9.59 1.82
CA LEU A 267 -10.11 -10.39 3.05
C LEU A 267 -9.23 -9.77 4.14
N SER A 268 -9.69 -9.80 5.38
CA SER A 268 -8.85 -9.56 6.55
C SER A 268 -7.96 -10.77 6.77
N THR A 269 -6.66 -10.54 6.92
CA THR A 269 -5.66 -11.63 7.01
C THR A 269 -4.76 -11.52 8.23
N GLU A 270 -4.82 -10.39 8.93
CA GLU A 270 -4.04 -10.05 10.10
C GLU A 270 -4.93 -9.99 11.35
N LYS A 271 -4.29 -9.88 12.51
CA LYS A 271 -4.93 -9.87 13.83
C LYS A 271 -6.05 -8.83 14.01
N LEU A 272 -6.00 -7.71 13.28
CA LEU A 272 -7.01 -6.63 13.35
C LEU A 272 -7.33 -6.10 11.95
N ALA A 273 -8.56 -6.36 11.49
CA ALA A 273 -9.09 -5.79 10.26
C ALA A 273 -9.04 -4.25 10.25
N GLU A 274 -9.24 -3.59 11.40
CA GLU A 274 -9.18 -2.13 11.54
C GLU A 274 -7.78 -1.58 11.19
N ASP A 275 -6.70 -2.27 11.61
CA ASP A 275 -5.33 -1.84 11.31
C ASP A 275 -5.00 -2.03 9.83
N GLU A 276 -5.45 -3.13 9.23
CA GLU A 276 -5.31 -3.36 7.78
C GLU A 276 -6.07 -2.31 6.97
N ARG A 277 -7.34 -2.05 7.29
CA ARG A 277 -8.19 -1.07 6.60
C ARG A 277 -7.58 0.32 6.51
N ARG A 278 -6.89 0.76 7.58
CA ARG A 278 -6.28 2.09 7.66
C ARG A 278 -5.21 2.35 6.62
N ILE A 279 -4.58 1.31 6.08
CA ILE A 279 -3.47 1.41 5.12
C ILE A 279 -3.74 0.69 3.80
N ALA A 280 -4.81 -0.10 3.75
CA ALA A 280 -5.31 -0.71 2.54
C ALA A 280 -5.81 0.42 1.60
N THR A 281 -5.48 0.33 0.31
CA THR A 281 -5.89 1.34 -0.68
C THR A 281 -5.73 0.82 -2.11
N MET A 282 -6.45 1.42 -3.04
CA MET A 282 -6.23 1.29 -4.47
C MET A 282 -5.03 2.14 -4.90
N MET A 283 -4.12 1.55 -5.68
CA MET A 283 -2.96 2.22 -6.26
C MET A 283 -2.91 2.03 -7.76
N TYR A 284 -2.39 2.99 -8.49
CA TYR A 284 -2.17 2.89 -9.93
C TYR A 284 -0.95 3.69 -10.35
N ARG A 285 -0.49 3.46 -11.58
CA ARG A 285 0.66 4.18 -12.14
C ARG A 285 0.42 4.50 -13.61
N TYR A 286 0.52 5.78 -13.96
CA TYR A 286 0.61 6.20 -15.36
C TYR A 286 2.01 5.93 -15.92
N ASP A 287 2.06 5.69 -17.22
CA ASP A 287 3.32 5.43 -17.92
C ASP A 287 4.29 6.61 -17.77
N GLY A 288 5.53 6.32 -17.36
CA GLY A 288 6.55 7.33 -17.11
C GLY A 288 6.40 8.17 -15.83
N GLU A 289 5.31 8.02 -15.08
CA GLU A 289 5.05 8.77 -13.85
C GLU A 289 5.35 7.95 -12.58
N THR A 290 5.27 8.57 -11.41
CA THR A 290 5.29 7.86 -10.12
C THR A 290 3.93 7.25 -9.81
N ARG A 291 3.88 6.31 -8.87
CA ARG A 291 2.63 5.76 -8.38
C ARG A 291 1.71 6.84 -7.79
N ASP A 292 0.43 6.75 -8.10
CA ASP A 292 -0.66 7.47 -7.45
C ASP A 292 -1.61 6.50 -6.71
N TYR A 293 -2.55 7.02 -5.93
CA TYR A 293 -3.38 6.24 -5.01
C TYR A 293 -4.65 6.96 -4.56
N LEU A 294 -5.66 6.17 -4.26
CA LEU A 294 -6.84 6.68 -3.58
C LEU A 294 -6.53 6.90 -2.10
N SER A 295 -7.22 7.86 -1.50
CA SER A 295 -7.08 8.23 -0.09
C SER A 295 -7.17 7.04 0.86
N GLU A 296 -6.17 6.84 1.71
CA GLU A 296 -6.20 5.74 2.71
C GLU A 296 -7.29 6.01 3.76
N GLY A 297 -8.08 4.99 4.10
CA GLY A 297 -9.10 5.10 5.16
C GLY A 297 -10.41 5.81 4.78
N SER A 298 -10.63 6.13 3.50
CA SER A 298 -11.91 6.69 3.03
C SER A 298 -12.45 5.98 1.78
N ASP A 299 -13.72 6.23 1.49
CA ASP A 299 -14.32 5.90 0.18
C ASP A 299 -13.78 6.89 -0.85
N SER A 300 -13.43 6.40 -2.04
CA SER A 300 -12.95 7.25 -3.14
C SER A 300 -13.17 6.58 -4.49
N GLU A 301 -13.27 7.39 -5.54
CA GLU A 301 -13.27 6.94 -6.93
C GLU A 301 -12.51 7.93 -7.81
N GLU A 302 -11.89 7.41 -8.86
CA GLU A 302 -11.09 8.19 -9.79
C GLU A 302 -11.21 7.63 -11.21
N GLU A 303 -11.29 8.53 -12.19
CA GLU A 303 -11.18 8.19 -13.61
C GLU A 303 -9.71 8.25 -14.02
N LEU A 304 -9.25 7.20 -14.68
CA LEU A 304 -7.90 7.12 -15.22
C LEU A 304 -7.90 7.69 -16.64
N ILE A 305 -7.27 8.84 -16.83
CA ILE A 305 -7.38 9.66 -18.05
C ILE A 305 -6.22 9.41 -19.03
N GLY A 306 -5.26 8.55 -18.68
CA GLY A 306 -4.07 8.33 -19.48
C GLY A 306 -3.54 6.89 -19.46
N PRO A 307 -2.48 6.63 -20.26
CA PRO A 307 -1.84 5.33 -20.34
C PRO A 307 -1.42 4.82 -18.96
N THR A 308 -2.07 3.77 -18.49
CA THR A 308 -1.86 3.23 -17.14
C THR A 308 -1.12 1.90 -17.23
N THR A 309 0.06 1.80 -16.61
CA THR A 309 0.90 0.61 -16.68
C THR A 309 0.35 -0.51 -15.79
N TRP A 310 -0.10 -0.18 -14.59
CA TRP A 310 -0.66 -1.14 -13.65
C TRP A 310 -1.64 -0.51 -12.66
N VAL A 311 -2.52 -1.35 -12.13
CA VAL A 311 -3.43 -1.05 -11.02
C VAL A 311 -3.29 -2.15 -9.97
N ALA A 312 -3.24 -1.77 -8.69
CA ALA A 312 -2.99 -2.66 -7.56
C ALA A 312 -3.99 -2.43 -6.42
N PHE A 313 -4.54 -3.53 -5.92
CA PHE A 313 -5.32 -3.61 -4.68
C PHE A 313 -4.34 -3.89 -3.54
N LYS A 314 -3.90 -2.83 -2.86
CA LYS A 314 -2.92 -2.94 -1.77
C LYS A 314 -3.61 -3.25 -0.45
N HIS A 315 -3.17 -4.34 0.16
CA HIS A 315 -3.40 -4.67 1.57
C HIS A 315 -2.17 -4.34 2.42
N LYS A 316 -2.20 -4.64 3.72
CA LYS A 316 -1.09 -4.39 4.64
C LYS A 316 0.21 -5.07 4.18
N PHE A 317 0.17 -6.39 3.99
CA PHE A 317 1.35 -7.18 3.64
C PHE A 317 1.34 -7.81 2.25
N PHE A 318 0.20 -7.75 1.55
CA PHE A 318 0.04 -8.37 0.24
C PHE A 318 -0.58 -7.38 -0.73
N SER A 319 -0.43 -7.63 -2.02
CA SER A 319 -1.14 -6.91 -3.06
C SER A 319 -1.57 -7.85 -4.17
N SER A 320 -2.72 -7.53 -4.75
CA SER A 320 -3.22 -8.13 -5.98
C SER A 320 -3.16 -7.06 -7.06
N ALA A 321 -2.45 -7.26 -8.16
CA ALA A 321 -2.26 -6.23 -9.18
C ALA A 321 -2.40 -6.79 -10.59
N ILE A 322 -2.83 -5.93 -11.51
CA ILE A 322 -2.84 -6.21 -12.94
C ILE A 322 -1.92 -5.24 -13.67
N ILE A 323 -1.05 -5.78 -14.51
CA ILE A 323 -0.03 -5.04 -15.27
C ILE A 323 -0.32 -5.26 -16.75
N CYS A 324 -0.30 -4.22 -17.57
CA CYS A 324 -0.43 -4.33 -19.03
C CYS A 324 0.89 -3.96 -19.71
N GLU A 325 1.40 -4.84 -20.59
CA GLU A 325 2.68 -4.60 -21.30
C GLU A 325 2.64 -3.35 -22.18
N ASN A 326 1.49 -3.09 -22.82
CA ASN A 326 1.27 -1.95 -23.71
C ASN A 326 0.42 -0.84 -23.06
N ASN A 327 0.34 -0.83 -21.74
CA ASN A 327 -0.51 0.03 -20.93
C ASN A 327 -2.03 -0.17 -21.19
N PHE A 328 -2.84 0.14 -20.20
CA PHE A 328 -4.27 0.39 -20.36
C PHE A 328 -4.46 1.80 -20.91
N LYS A 329 -5.48 2.02 -21.75
CA LYS A 329 -5.76 3.35 -22.32
C LYS A 329 -6.25 4.36 -21.27
N GLY A 330 -6.90 3.84 -20.23
CA GLY A 330 -7.55 4.58 -19.16
C GLY A 330 -8.44 3.63 -18.36
N GLY A 331 -9.45 4.17 -17.71
CA GLY A 331 -10.39 3.37 -16.95
C GLY A 331 -11.03 4.10 -15.78
N LYS A 332 -11.55 3.34 -14.83
CA LYS A 332 -12.12 3.85 -13.59
C LYS A 332 -11.72 2.95 -12.43
N VAL A 333 -11.24 3.55 -11.35
CA VAL A 333 -10.92 2.83 -10.12
C VAL A 333 -11.76 3.38 -8.97
N LYS A 334 -12.12 2.51 -8.04
CA LYS A 334 -12.95 2.84 -6.89
C LYS A 334 -12.58 1.96 -5.71
N GLN A 335 -12.69 2.53 -4.52
CA GLN A 335 -12.60 1.80 -3.27
C GLN A 335 -13.72 2.21 -2.30
N LYS A 336 -14.12 1.29 -1.44
CA LYS A 336 -15.08 1.56 -0.35
C LYS A 336 -14.69 0.83 0.92
N GLN A 337 -14.70 1.53 2.06
CA GLN A 337 -14.42 0.94 3.38
C GLN A 337 -15.51 -0.06 3.79
N ILE A 338 -15.11 -1.23 4.27
CA ILE A 338 -16.02 -2.25 4.81
C ILE A 338 -15.75 -2.40 6.30
N GLU A 339 -16.63 -1.88 7.15
CA GLU A 339 -16.56 -2.10 8.59
C GLU A 339 -16.97 -3.56 8.93
N SER A 340 -15.99 -4.46 8.93
CA SER A 340 -16.16 -5.90 9.17
C SER A 340 -14.92 -6.50 9.84
N GLU A 341 -15.04 -7.66 10.48
CA GLU A 341 -13.86 -8.43 10.92
C GLU A 341 -13.27 -9.28 9.79
N ASP A 342 -14.08 -9.66 8.80
CA ASP A 342 -13.68 -10.56 7.70
C ASP A 342 -13.15 -9.81 6.48
N PHE A 343 -13.49 -8.52 6.33
CA PHE A 343 -13.20 -7.73 5.15
C PHE A 343 -12.59 -6.36 5.47
N THR A 344 -11.75 -5.88 4.55
CA THR A 344 -11.08 -4.58 4.66
C THR A 344 -11.70 -3.53 3.73
N LEU A 345 -11.47 -3.67 2.43
CA LEU A 345 -11.90 -2.74 1.40
C LEU A 345 -12.68 -3.46 0.30
N ASP A 346 -13.63 -2.76 -0.30
CA ASP A 346 -14.26 -3.15 -1.55
C ASP A 346 -13.54 -2.44 -2.70
N TYR A 347 -12.77 -3.17 -3.50
CA TYR A 347 -12.02 -2.66 -4.64
C TYR A 347 -12.78 -2.89 -5.94
N TYR A 348 -12.78 -1.89 -6.81
CA TYR A 348 -13.29 -2.01 -8.17
C TYR A 348 -12.35 -1.31 -9.14
N ALA A 349 -11.91 -2.02 -10.18
CA ALA A 349 -11.18 -1.46 -11.30
C ALA A 349 -11.89 -1.83 -12.61
N GLN A 350 -12.06 -0.84 -13.47
CA GLN A 350 -12.40 -0.98 -14.88
C GLN A 350 -11.21 -0.44 -15.67
N LEU A 351 -10.64 -1.24 -16.57
CA LEU A 351 -9.39 -0.91 -17.27
C LEU A 351 -9.57 -1.07 -18.77
N ASP A 352 -9.50 0.05 -19.48
CA ASP A 352 -9.73 0.10 -20.91
C ASP A 352 -8.54 -0.50 -21.65
N LEU A 353 -8.82 -1.46 -22.54
CA LEU A 353 -7.79 -2.27 -23.17
C LEU A 353 -7.11 -1.54 -24.32
N PRO A 354 -5.82 -1.81 -24.63
CA PRO A 354 -5.17 -1.27 -25.81
C PRO A 354 -5.80 -1.84 -27.10
N GLU A 355 -5.71 -1.08 -28.19
CA GLU A 355 -6.19 -1.50 -29.52
C GLU A 355 -5.26 -2.55 -30.14
N SER A 356 -5.37 -3.77 -29.67
CA SER A 356 -4.56 -4.91 -30.10
C SER A 356 -5.39 -6.18 -30.15
N HIS A 357 -5.06 -7.07 -31.08
CA HIS A 357 -5.68 -8.41 -31.16
C HIS A 357 -5.08 -9.40 -30.16
N THR A 358 -3.93 -9.04 -29.58
CA THR A 358 -3.30 -9.78 -28.48
C THR A 358 -2.99 -8.79 -27.38
N ILE A 359 -3.64 -8.97 -26.22
CA ILE A 359 -3.45 -8.14 -25.04
C ILE A 359 -2.67 -8.98 -24.03
N ARG A 360 -1.44 -8.56 -23.74
CA ARG A 360 -0.57 -9.21 -22.77
C ARG A 360 -0.64 -8.48 -21.44
N THR A 361 -1.13 -9.19 -20.43
CA THR A 361 -1.20 -8.71 -19.06
C THR A 361 -0.51 -9.68 -18.11
N LYS A 362 -0.26 -9.21 -16.89
CA LYS A 362 0.19 -10.05 -15.78
C LYS A 362 -0.70 -9.80 -14.58
N LEU A 363 -1.10 -10.88 -13.92
CA LEU A 363 -1.82 -10.85 -12.65
C LEU A 363 -0.83 -11.20 -11.54
N PHE A 364 -0.47 -10.22 -10.72
CA PHE A 364 0.39 -10.40 -9.56
C PHE A 364 -0.46 -10.66 -8.32
N PHE A 365 -0.09 -11.69 -7.55
CA PHE A 365 -0.69 -12.02 -6.26
C PHE A 365 0.43 -12.38 -5.30
N GLY A 366 0.86 -11.45 -4.46
CA GLY A 366 2.07 -11.70 -3.68
C GLY A 366 2.32 -10.73 -2.54
N PRO A 367 3.43 -10.96 -1.80
CA PRO A 367 3.83 -10.13 -0.68
C PRO A 367 4.29 -8.74 -1.16
N ASN A 368 4.06 -7.75 -0.30
CA ASN A 368 4.57 -6.39 -0.42
C ASN A 368 6.06 -6.36 -0.03
N GLU A 369 6.89 -6.99 -0.85
CA GLU A 369 8.33 -7.06 -0.65
C GLU A 369 9.09 -6.26 -1.72
N TYR A 370 10.04 -5.45 -1.28
CA TYR A 370 10.76 -4.52 -2.15
C TYR A 370 11.49 -5.23 -3.30
N GLU A 371 12.23 -6.30 -3.00
CA GLU A 371 13.01 -7.03 -4.02
C GLU A 371 12.10 -7.72 -5.05
N THR A 372 11.01 -8.34 -4.58
CA THR A 372 10.00 -8.98 -5.42
C THR A 372 9.32 -7.98 -6.36
N LEU A 373 8.89 -6.82 -5.84
CA LEU A 373 8.20 -5.80 -6.63
C LEU A 373 9.15 -5.01 -7.55
N ALA A 374 10.37 -4.72 -7.12
CA ALA A 374 11.36 -4.02 -7.94
C ALA A 374 11.83 -4.86 -9.15
N ALA A 375 11.75 -6.20 -9.08
CA ALA A 375 12.14 -7.09 -10.16
C ALA A 375 11.31 -6.90 -11.45
N TYR A 376 10.12 -6.29 -11.36
CA TYR A 376 9.29 -5.98 -12.53
C TYR A 376 9.80 -4.78 -13.33
N ASN A 377 10.69 -3.94 -12.76
CA ASN A 377 11.23 -2.74 -13.40
C ASN A 377 10.18 -1.77 -13.98
N ASN A 378 8.98 -1.76 -13.40
CA ASN A 378 7.84 -0.91 -13.78
C ASN A 378 7.39 -0.03 -12.59
N GLY A 379 8.23 0.07 -11.56
CA GLY A 379 8.00 0.90 -10.38
C GLY A 379 6.95 0.36 -9.41
N MET A 380 6.63 -0.95 -9.45
CA MET A 380 5.76 -1.60 -8.47
C MET A 380 6.34 -1.56 -7.05
N GLU A 381 7.64 -1.35 -6.86
CA GLU A 381 8.21 -1.18 -5.53
C GLU A 381 7.63 0.04 -4.77
N ASP A 382 7.04 0.99 -5.49
CA ASP A 382 6.38 2.18 -4.93
C ASP A 382 5.02 1.86 -4.27
N ILE A 383 4.51 0.62 -4.41
CA ILE A 383 3.37 0.09 -3.63
C ILE A 383 3.70 0.11 -2.14
N ILE A 384 4.97 -0.14 -1.79
CA ILE A 384 5.45 -0.04 -0.41
C ILE A 384 5.69 1.43 -0.10
N ASN A 385 4.87 2.01 0.77
CA ASN A 385 5.04 3.38 1.21
C ASN A 385 6.24 3.49 2.18
N LEU A 386 7.43 3.68 1.61
CA LEU A 386 8.68 3.90 2.35
C LEU A 386 8.85 5.36 2.83
N GLY A 387 7.91 6.24 2.51
CA GLY A 387 7.92 7.67 2.83
C GLY A 387 8.56 8.55 1.74
N TRP A 388 8.16 9.82 1.68
CA TRP A 388 8.61 10.76 0.66
C TRP A 388 10.06 11.25 0.85
N GLY A 389 10.70 11.60 -0.27
CA GLY A 389 11.99 12.29 -0.31
C GLY A 389 13.11 11.62 0.50
N ILE A 390 13.60 12.34 1.52
CA ILE A 390 14.73 11.88 2.36
C ILE A 390 14.34 10.63 3.17
N PHE A 391 13.06 10.44 3.51
CA PHE A 391 12.61 9.32 4.34
C PHE A 391 12.71 7.99 3.59
N GLY A 392 12.17 7.94 2.37
CA GLY A 392 12.32 6.80 1.47
C GLY A 392 13.79 6.53 1.13
N TRP A 393 14.59 7.58 0.94
CA TRP A 393 16.03 7.43 0.71
C TRP A 393 16.75 6.73 1.88
N VAL A 394 16.46 7.12 3.13
CA VAL A 394 17.03 6.46 4.32
C VAL A 394 16.58 4.99 4.41
N ASN A 395 15.31 4.72 4.10
CA ASN A 395 14.80 3.34 4.11
C ASN A 395 15.52 2.46 3.07
N LYS A 396 15.58 2.91 1.82
CA LYS A 396 16.14 2.17 0.69
C LYS A 396 17.66 1.99 0.78
N TRP A 397 18.40 3.00 1.24
CA TRP A 397 19.87 2.99 1.22
C TRP A 397 20.54 2.71 2.55
N PHE A 398 19.80 2.70 3.66
CA PHE A 398 20.37 2.46 4.98
C PHE A 398 19.64 1.39 5.77
N ILE A 399 18.33 1.53 6.02
CA ILE A 399 17.61 0.59 6.88
C ILE A 399 17.50 -0.80 6.21
N GLN A 400 17.03 -0.87 4.97
CA GLN A 400 16.89 -2.14 4.25
C GLN A 400 18.22 -2.89 4.06
N PRO A 401 19.32 -2.28 3.59
CA PRO A 401 20.58 -3.00 3.44
C PRO A 401 21.14 -3.55 4.76
N VAL A 402 21.01 -2.80 5.85
CA VAL A 402 21.46 -3.26 7.18
C VAL A 402 20.54 -4.37 7.69
N PHE A 403 19.23 -4.26 7.47
CA PHE A 403 18.27 -5.31 7.79
C PHE A 403 18.58 -6.60 7.01
N ASN A 404 18.73 -6.52 5.69
CA ASN A 404 19.01 -7.67 4.82
C ASN A 404 20.34 -8.33 5.17
N LEU A 405 21.36 -7.55 5.56
CA LEU A 405 22.63 -8.09 6.04
C LEU A 405 22.44 -8.97 7.28
N PHE A 406 21.72 -8.49 8.29
CA PHE A 406 21.48 -9.28 9.52
C PHE A 406 20.51 -10.44 9.29
N HIS A 407 19.54 -10.27 8.40
CA HIS A 407 18.64 -11.33 7.96
C HIS A 407 19.42 -12.47 7.28
N SER A 408 20.40 -12.13 6.42
CA SER A 408 21.26 -13.13 5.75
C SER A 408 22.10 -13.99 6.70
N TRP A 409 22.27 -13.56 7.97
CA TRP A 409 22.96 -14.34 9.01
C TRP A 409 22.05 -15.35 9.72
N GLY A 410 20.77 -15.44 9.35
CA GLY A 410 19.81 -16.36 9.96
C GLY A 410 19.45 -15.99 11.40
N LEU A 411 19.55 -14.71 11.77
CA LEU A 411 19.18 -14.23 13.10
C LEU A 411 17.65 -14.12 13.24
N GLY A 412 17.13 -14.37 14.44
CA GLY A 412 15.70 -14.13 14.72
C GLY A 412 15.32 -12.65 14.58
N MET A 413 14.10 -12.37 14.12
CA MET A 413 13.68 -11.00 13.77
C MET A 413 13.80 -9.99 14.91
N GLY A 414 13.50 -10.37 16.16
CA GLY A 414 13.72 -9.50 17.30
C GLY A 414 15.19 -9.10 17.49
N LEU A 415 16.13 -10.03 17.27
CA LEU A 415 17.57 -9.70 17.31
C LEU A 415 17.98 -8.81 16.13
N ILE A 416 17.39 -9.01 14.95
CA ILE A 416 17.61 -8.14 13.79
C ILE A 416 17.17 -6.71 14.13
N ILE A 417 15.97 -6.51 14.68
CA ILE A 417 15.49 -5.20 15.12
C ILE A 417 16.48 -4.57 16.10
N LEU A 418 16.96 -5.32 17.10
CA LEU A 418 17.93 -4.83 18.09
C LEU A 418 19.25 -4.38 17.42
N LEU A 419 19.80 -5.19 16.50
CA LEU A 419 21.06 -4.89 15.82
C LEU A 419 20.93 -3.71 14.85
N VAL A 420 19.85 -3.64 14.06
CA VAL A 420 19.54 -2.47 13.21
C VAL A 420 19.47 -1.22 14.08
N THR A 421 18.76 -1.29 15.22
CA THR A 421 18.68 -0.18 16.17
C THR A 421 20.05 0.24 16.69
N LEU A 422 20.90 -0.73 17.07
CA LEU A 422 22.25 -0.47 17.57
C LEU A 422 23.11 0.25 16.52
N VAL A 423 23.10 -0.24 15.27
CA VAL A 423 23.86 0.35 14.16
C VAL A 423 23.40 1.80 13.92
N ILE A 424 22.10 2.03 13.82
CA ILE A 424 21.51 3.36 13.68
C ILE A 424 22.02 4.28 14.80
N LYS A 425 21.96 3.81 16.04
CA LYS A 425 22.35 4.62 17.19
C LYS A 425 23.86 4.89 17.23
N ILE A 426 24.69 3.92 16.88
CA ILE A 426 26.16 4.10 16.78
C ILE A 426 26.48 5.19 15.75
N VAL A 427 25.85 5.17 14.58
CA VAL A 427 26.06 6.18 13.53
C VAL A 427 25.67 7.59 14.01
N ILE A 428 24.58 7.72 14.78
CA ILE A 428 24.12 9.01 15.31
C ILE A 428 24.90 9.41 16.59
N THR A 429 25.62 8.50 17.24
CA THR A 429 26.29 8.74 18.54
C THR A 429 27.24 9.96 18.55
N PRO A 430 28.06 10.23 17.52
CA PRO A 430 28.89 11.44 17.49
C PRO A 430 28.07 12.73 17.56
N LEU A 431 26.88 12.73 16.96
CA LEU A 431 25.94 13.85 17.02
C LEU A 431 25.31 13.93 18.40
N THR A 432 24.80 12.83 18.96
CA THR A 432 24.22 12.82 20.32
C THR A 432 25.23 13.28 21.37
N TYR A 433 26.49 12.88 21.27
CA TYR A 433 27.58 13.32 22.14
C TYR A 433 27.75 14.84 22.18
N LYS A 434 27.79 15.50 21.00
CA LYS A 434 27.86 16.97 20.91
C LYS A 434 26.66 17.64 21.59
N ASN A 435 25.49 17.04 21.44
CA ASN A 435 24.27 17.56 22.05
C ASN A 435 24.26 17.37 23.57
N TYR A 436 24.73 16.24 24.08
CA TYR A 436 24.90 16.02 25.52
C TYR A 436 25.88 17.01 26.14
N ILE A 437 27.00 17.32 25.47
CA ILE A 437 27.92 18.38 25.92
C ILE A 437 27.20 19.74 25.97
N SER A 438 26.39 20.06 24.95
CA SER A 438 25.64 21.31 24.94
C SER A 438 24.65 21.40 26.10
N SER A 439 23.91 20.31 26.36
CA SER A 439 23.01 20.18 27.50
C SER A 439 23.75 20.31 28.84
N ALA A 440 24.94 19.73 28.96
CA ALA A 440 25.76 19.87 30.17
C ALA A 440 26.21 21.33 30.40
N LYS A 441 26.61 22.04 29.34
CA LYS A 441 26.92 23.48 29.43
C LYS A 441 25.71 24.30 29.87
N MET A 442 24.51 23.93 29.40
CA MET A 442 23.26 24.58 29.82
C MET A 442 22.98 24.35 31.31
N ARG A 443 23.19 23.13 31.80
CA ARG A 443 23.04 22.79 33.21
C ARG A 443 23.98 23.60 34.11
N VAL A 444 25.23 23.78 33.68
CA VAL A 444 26.22 24.61 34.37
C VAL A 444 25.80 26.08 34.45
N LEU A 445 25.17 26.61 33.40
CA LEU A 445 24.66 28.00 33.38
C LEU A 445 23.35 28.21 34.15
N LYS A 446 22.62 27.13 34.46
CA LYS A 446 21.31 27.20 35.09
C LYS A 446 21.26 28.08 36.35
N PRO A 447 22.22 28.02 37.30
CA PRO A 447 22.20 28.89 38.47
C PRO A 447 22.31 30.39 38.12
N GLU A 448 23.02 30.74 37.05
CA GLU A 448 23.10 32.13 36.58
C GLU A 448 21.81 32.58 35.90
N ILE A 449 21.15 31.67 35.16
CA ILE A 449 19.83 31.91 34.56
C ILE A 449 18.78 32.10 35.66
N ASP A 450 18.81 31.27 36.71
CA ASP A 450 17.89 31.38 37.84
C ASP A 450 18.07 32.72 38.58
N LYS A 451 19.31 33.19 38.76
CA LYS A 451 19.60 34.55 39.27
C LYS A 451 19.05 35.66 38.38
N ILE A 452 19.12 35.53 37.05
CA ILE A 452 18.50 36.48 36.11
C ILE A 452 16.98 36.47 36.26
N ASN A 453 16.38 35.28 36.42
CA ASN A 453 14.93 35.13 36.63
C ASN A 453 14.47 35.78 37.94
N GLU A 454 15.24 35.62 39.02
CA GLU A 454 14.98 36.25 40.32
C GLU A 454 15.16 37.78 40.28
N LYS A 455 16.17 38.28 39.56
CA LYS A 455 16.44 39.72 39.42
C LYS A 455 15.36 40.45 38.63
N PHE A 456 14.73 39.79 37.67
CA PHE A 456 13.70 40.37 36.81
C PHE A 456 12.38 39.59 36.93
N PRO A 457 11.66 39.64 38.07
CA PRO A 457 10.41 38.93 38.25
C PRO A 457 9.24 39.61 37.51
N GLY A 458 8.14 38.87 37.30
CA GLY A 458 6.93 39.39 36.67
C GLY A 458 6.92 39.38 35.13
N GLN A 459 5.77 39.73 34.53
CA GLN A 459 5.57 39.72 33.08
C GLN A 459 6.14 40.98 32.40
N ASP A 460 6.15 42.13 33.07
CA ASP A 460 6.62 43.40 32.49
C ASP A 460 8.13 43.42 32.20
N GLN A 461 8.90 42.62 32.95
CA GLN A 461 10.36 42.55 32.84
C GLN A 461 10.85 41.38 31.99
N MET A 462 9.92 40.62 31.40
CA MET A 462 10.19 39.49 30.53
C MET A 462 11.17 39.76 29.41
N MET A 463 10.99 40.88 28.70
CA MET A 463 11.83 41.21 27.57
C MET A 463 13.27 41.47 28.02
N LYS A 464 13.45 42.13 29.18
CA LYS A 464 14.77 42.32 29.80
C LYS A 464 15.36 41.00 30.26
N ARG A 465 14.57 40.13 30.88
CA ARG A 465 14.97 38.76 31.26
C ARG A 465 15.45 37.96 30.06
N GLN A 466 14.73 38.02 28.94
CA GLN A 466 15.09 37.33 27.70
C GLN A 466 16.37 37.91 27.08
N GLN A 467 16.55 39.23 27.12
CA GLN A 467 17.76 39.90 26.65
C GLN A 467 18.99 39.52 27.48
N GLU A 468 18.91 39.57 28.81
CA GLU A 468 19.99 39.18 29.72
C GLU A 468 20.32 37.69 29.61
N THR A 469 19.31 36.82 29.53
CA THR A 469 19.50 35.39 29.30
C THR A 469 20.19 35.13 27.96
N SER A 470 19.80 35.85 26.90
CA SER A 470 20.46 35.75 25.58
C SER A 470 21.89 36.28 25.61
N ALA A 471 22.14 37.39 26.31
CA ALA A 471 23.48 37.94 26.51
C ALA A 471 24.38 36.96 27.26
N LEU A 472 23.85 36.30 28.30
CA LEU A 472 24.54 35.24 29.04
C LEU A 472 24.90 34.05 28.14
N TYR A 473 23.97 33.56 27.30
CA TYR A 473 24.26 32.48 26.36
C TYR A 473 25.38 32.85 25.38
N ARG A 474 25.38 34.09 24.89
CA ARG A 474 26.39 34.60 23.96
C ARG A 474 27.77 34.71 24.61
N SER A 475 27.87 35.36 25.77
CA SER A 475 29.13 35.51 26.49
C SER A 475 29.69 34.14 26.88
N SER A 476 28.83 33.21 27.29
CA SER A 476 29.21 31.85 27.67
C SER A 476 29.55 30.95 26.46
N GLY A 477 29.17 31.36 25.25
CA GLY A 477 29.35 30.56 24.03
C GLY A 477 28.51 29.29 23.98
N VAL A 478 27.37 29.28 24.69
CA VAL A 478 26.43 28.16 24.75
C VAL A 478 25.29 28.43 23.77
N ASN A 479 24.95 27.46 22.94
CA ASN A 479 23.83 27.57 22.02
C ASN A 479 22.59 26.89 22.63
N PRO A 480 21.51 27.63 22.96
CA PRO A 480 20.29 27.03 23.51
C PRO A 480 19.58 26.10 22.50
N MET A 481 19.75 26.33 21.19
CA MET A 481 19.13 25.50 20.14
C MET A 481 19.88 24.19 19.91
N ALA A 482 21.12 24.07 20.36
CA ALA A 482 21.87 22.83 20.17
C ALA A 482 21.26 21.63 20.93
N GLY A 483 20.35 21.87 21.88
CA GLY A 483 19.60 20.80 22.56
C GLY A 483 18.53 20.12 21.70
N CYS A 484 17.96 20.80 20.70
CA CYS A 484 16.89 20.24 19.84
C CYS A 484 17.35 19.76 18.45
N ILE A 485 18.58 20.12 18.05
CA ILE A 485 19.23 19.59 16.83
C ILE A 485 19.21 18.05 16.73
N PRO A 486 19.49 17.25 17.78
CA PRO A 486 19.45 15.79 17.65
C PRO A 486 18.06 15.29 17.27
N MET A 487 17.02 15.91 17.81
CA MET A 487 15.64 15.51 17.51
C MET A 487 15.35 15.71 16.03
N LEU A 488 15.70 16.88 15.47
CA LEU A 488 15.50 17.18 14.04
C LEU A 488 16.26 16.24 13.11
N ILE A 489 17.52 15.94 13.41
CA ILE A 489 18.33 15.01 12.59
C ILE A 489 17.84 13.55 12.76
N GLN A 490 17.25 13.22 13.91
CA GLN A 490 16.71 11.89 14.16
C GLN A 490 15.32 11.69 13.53
N MET A 491 14.54 12.77 13.30
CA MET A 491 13.19 12.67 12.71
C MET A 491 13.16 11.84 11.42
N PRO A 492 14.07 12.02 10.43
CA PRO A 492 14.05 11.19 9.23
C PRO A 492 14.24 9.70 9.48
N ILE A 493 15.14 9.36 10.38
CA ILE A 493 15.45 7.97 10.72
C ILE A 493 14.30 7.35 11.53
N LEU A 494 13.68 8.15 12.40
CA LEU A 494 12.50 7.74 13.16
C LEU A 494 11.32 7.46 12.24
N LEU A 495 11.01 8.35 11.29
CA LEU A 495 9.93 8.18 10.33
C LEU A 495 10.19 7.00 9.38
N ALA A 496 11.43 6.83 8.94
CA ALA A 496 11.85 5.70 8.12
C ALA A 496 11.57 4.37 8.85
N ALA A 497 12.03 4.23 10.10
CA ALA A 497 11.75 3.07 10.94
C ALA A 497 10.24 2.87 11.22
N PHE A 498 9.50 3.96 11.47
CA PHE A 498 8.06 3.93 11.70
C PHE A 498 7.27 3.39 10.50
N ARG A 499 7.73 3.65 9.27
CA ARG A 499 7.13 3.12 8.04
C ARG A 499 7.63 1.71 7.72
N PHE A 500 8.91 1.42 7.96
CA PHE A 500 9.53 0.15 7.60
C PHE A 500 9.06 -1.03 8.45
N PHE A 501 9.11 -0.94 9.78
CA PHE A 501 8.81 -2.10 10.63
C PHE A 501 7.36 -2.59 10.48
N PRO A 502 6.32 -1.73 10.52
CA PRO A 502 4.94 -2.19 10.39
C PRO A 502 4.57 -2.73 9.00
N SER A 503 5.31 -2.36 7.95
CA SER A 503 5.08 -2.82 6.57
C SER A 503 5.94 -4.02 6.17
N SER A 504 6.90 -4.41 7.00
CA SER A 504 7.84 -5.48 6.68
C SER A 504 7.17 -6.85 6.83
N ILE A 505 7.00 -7.55 5.70
CA ILE A 505 6.51 -8.94 5.65
C ILE A 505 7.33 -9.88 6.55
N TYR A 506 8.61 -9.59 6.74
CA TYR A 506 9.52 -10.38 7.59
C TYR A 506 9.15 -10.39 9.07
N LEU A 507 8.45 -9.37 9.57
CA LEU A 507 8.01 -9.35 10.97
C LEU A 507 6.71 -10.12 11.18
N ARG A 508 5.97 -10.38 10.10
CA ARG A 508 4.67 -11.03 10.13
C ARG A 508 4.80 -12.44 10.69
N HIS A 509 3.96 -12.76 11.68
CA HIS A 509 3.92 -14.07 12.33
C HIS A 509 5.28 -14.51 12.89
N THR A 510 6.12 -13.56 13.30
CA THR A 510 7.37 -13.86 13.99
C THR A 510 7.24 -13.50 15.45
N SER A 511 7.37 -14.50 16.32
CA SER A 511 7.35 -14.31 17.76
C SER A 511 8.70 -13.83 18.32
N PHE A 512 8.64 -13.04 19.39
CA PHE A 512 9.84 -12.64 20.13
C PHE A 512 9.49 -12.27 21.57
N LEU A 513 10.21 -12.88 22.52
CA LEU A 513 9.96 -12.74 23.97
C LEU A 513 8.51 -13.14 24.33
N TRP A 514 7.66 -12.17 24.64
CA TRP A 514 6.24 -12.37 24.98
C TRP A 514 5.29 -11.92 23.86
N ALA A 515 5.81 -11.36 22.76
CA ALA A 515 4.99 -11.02 21.62
C ALA A 515 4.92 -12.21 20.68
N ASP A 516 3.70 -12.65 20.37
CA ASP A 516 3.46 -13.76 19.44
C ASP A 516 3.65 -13.34 17.98
N ASP A 517 3.54 -12.03 17.68
CA ASP A 517 3.73 -11.47 16.35
C ASP A 517 4.30 -10.04 16.44
N LEU A 518 5.48 -9.83 15.85
CA LEU A 518 6.16 -8.53 15.80
C LEU A 518 5.48 -7.52 14.88
N SER A 519 4.69 -7.98 13.92
CA SER A 519 4.00 -7.13 12.94
C SER A 519 2.68 -6.53 13.44
N SER A 520 2.13 -7.13 14.50
CA SER A 520 0.92 -6.72 15.20
C SER A 520 1.22 -6.34 16.65
N PHE A 521 0.20 -5.93 17.40
CA PHE A 521 0.33 -5.57 18.80
C PHE A 521 0.62 -6.79 19.68
N ASP A 522 1.40 -6.59 20.74
CA ASP A 522 1.58 -7.57 21.81
C ASP A 522 0.47 -7.42 22.87
N SER A 523 0.05 -8.52 23.48
CA SER A 523 -0.90 -8.49 24.60
C SER A 523 -0.44 -9.43 25.72
N ILE A 524 -0.24 -8.87 26.92
CA ILE A 524 -0.01 -9.67 28.14
C ILE A 524 -1.27 -9.82 29.00
N LEU A 525 -2.28 -9.00 28.74
CA LEU A 525 -3.53 -8.97 29.48
C LEU A 525 -4.65 -8.45 28.56
N ASN A 526 -5.69 -9.26 28.40
CA ASN A 526 -6.93 -8.84 27.76
C ASN A 526 -7.90 -8.32 28.84
N LEU A 527 -8.44 -7.14 28.67
CA LEU A 527 -9.28 -6.45 29.67
C LEU A 527 -10.72 -6.94 29.68
N GLY A 528 -11.20 -7.52 28.57
CA GLY A 528 -12.58 -7.99 28.40
C GLY A 528 -13.61 -6.86 28.17
N PHE A 529 -13.14 -5.62 28.05
CA PHE A 529 -13.92 -4.45 27.66
C PHE A 529 -13.00 -3.48 26.91
N GLU A 530 -13.55 -2.73 25.94
CA GLU A 530 -12.77 -1.75 25.18
C GLU A 530 -12.72 -0.41 25.92
N ILE A 531 -11.52 0.14 26.08
CA ILE A 531 -11.29 1.50 26.56
C ILE A 531 -11.12 2.43 25.35
N PRO A 532 -11.91 3.51 25.23
CA PRO A 532 -11.76 4.48 24.14
C PRO A 532 -10.32 4.99 24.04
N PHE A 533 -9.78 5.03 22.81
CA PHE A 533 -8.39 5.43 22.48
C PHE A 533 -7.27 4.53 23.02
N TYR A 534 -7.57 3.46 23.75
CA TYR A 534 -6.57 2.52 24.28
C TYR A 534 -6.71 1.13 23.66
N GLY A 535 -7.94 0.67 23.46
CA GLY A 535 -8.27 -0.69 23.06
C GLY A 535 -8.66 -1.58 24.23
N ASP A 536 -8.65 -2.89 23.98
CA ASP A 536 -9.16 -3.94 24.86
C ASP A 536 -8.06 -4.80 25.52
N HIS A 537 -6.79 -4.46 25.29
CA HIS A 537 -5.64 -5.24 25.76
C HIS A 537 -4.52 -4.34 26.29
N VAL A 538 -3.48 -4.93 26.88
CA VAL A 538 -2.30 -4.23 27.41
C VAL A 538 -1.03 -4.72 26.72
N SER A 539 -0.38 -3.84 25.96
CA SER A 539 0.91 -4.10 25.29
C SER A 539 2.09 -3.79 26.20
N LEU A 540 2.86 -4.82 26.57
CA LEU A 540 4.01 -4.67 27.46
C LEU A 540 5.18 -3.98 26.77
N PHE A 541 5.43 -4.21 25.47
CA PHE A 541 6.45 -3.45 24.76
C PHE A 541 6.14 -1.95 24.74
N THR A 542 4.88 -1.58 24.56
CA THR A 542 4.43 -0.19 24.61
C THR A 542 4.61 0.43 26.00
N LEU A 543 4.31 -0.31 27.07
CA LEU A 543 4.56 0.12 28.45
C LEU A 543 6.06 0.32 28.74
N LEU A 544 6.91 -0.63 28.33
CA LEU A 544 8.36 -0.54 28.52
C LEU A 544 8.98 0.58 27.68
N MET A 545 8.51 0.76 26.45
CA MET A 545 8.88 1.88 25.59
C MET A 545 8.54 3.21 26.27
N SER A 546 7.33 3.35 26.81
CA SER A 546 6.90 4.56 27.52
C SER A 546 7.73 4.79 28.78
N ALA A 547 7.94 3.77 29.60
CA ALA A 547 8.75 3.84 30.82
C ALA A 547 10.20 4.24 30.51
N SER A 548 10.82 3.63 29.50
CA SER A 548 12.18 3.98 29.07
C SER A 548 12.25 5.40 28.51
N THR A 549 11.24 5.85 27.75
CA THR A 549 11.15 7.24 27.28
C THR A 549 11.03 8.22 28.45
N LEU A 550 10.24 7.89 29.47
CA LEU A 550 10.09 8.70 30.67
C LEU A 550 11.39 8.78 31.46
N ILE A 551 12.08 7.66 31.68
CA ILE A 551 13.40 7.62 32.34
C ILE A 551 14.40 8.49 31.57
N TYR A 552 14.49 8.31 30.25
CA TYR A 552 15.34 9.13 29.39
C TYR A 552 15.02 10.63 29.49
N THR A 553 13.73 10.96 29.50
CA THR A 553 13.24 12.33 29.65
C THR A 553 13.62 12.93 31.01
N ILE A 554 13.45 12.18 32.10
CA ILE A 554 13.85 12.62 33.46
C ILE A 554 15.35 12.86 33.53
N MET A 555 16.18 11.99 32.94
CA MET A 555 17.63 12.17 32.90
C MET A 555 18.03 13.45 32.14
N ASN A 556 17.30 13.80 31.08
CA ASN A 556 17.61 14.96 30.23
C ASN A 556 16.97 16.28 30.71
N SER A 557 15.84 16.23 31.41
CA SER A 557 15.02 17.41 31.79
C SER A 557 15.76 18.41 32.68
N GLY A 558 16.76 17.97 33.44
CA GLY A 558 17.60 18.83 34.27
C GLY A 558 18.38 19.89 33.48
N SER A 559 18.58 19.67 32.19
CA SER A 559 19.38 20.50 31.28
C SER A 559 18.55 21.47 30.43
N MET A 560 17.22 21.38 30.50
CA MET A 560 16.31 22.15 29.65
C MET A 560 16.00 23.52 30.26
N ALA A 561 16.31 24.57 29.52
CA ALA A 561 15.88 25.93 29.84
C ALA A 561 14.35 26.00 29.76
N GLN A 562 13.70 26.54 30.80
CA GLN A 562 12.27 26.79 30.75
C GLN A 562 12.00 27.99 29.84
N PRO A 563 11.02 27.93 28.92
CA PRO A 563 10.57 29.12 28.23
C PRO A 563 10.04 30.10 29.27
N THR A 564 10.61 31.30 29.29
CA THR A 564 10.26 32.33 30.28
C THR A 564 8.96 33.07 29.94
N GLN A 565 8.31 32.77 28.80
CA GLN A 565 7.10 33.46 28.31
C GLN A 565 5.81 33.00 29.03
N PRO A 566 4.98 33.93 29.56
CA PRO A 566 3.66 33.62 30.11
C PRO A 566 2.73 33.18 28.98
N GLY A 567 1.95 32.14 29.26
CA GLY A 567 1.03 31.52 28.30
C GLY A 567 1.61 30.32 27.55
N MET A 568 2.93 30.11 27.55
CA MET A 568 3.50 28.87 27.04
C MET A 568 3.44 27.77 28.12
N PRO A 569 2.88 26.59 27.79
CA PRO A 569 2.80 25.50 28.75
C PRO A 569 4.18 25.05 29.20
N ASN A 570 4.28 24.53 30.43
CA ASN A 570 5.53 24.06 30.97
C ASN A 570 6.03 22.87 30.14
N MET A 571 7.06 23.09 29.32
CA MET A 571 7.62 22.07 28.43
C MET A 571 8.07 20.80 29.19
N LYS A 572 8.48 20.91 30.46
CA LYS A 572 8.81 19.71 31.26
C LYS A 572 7.57 18.87 31.56
N VAL A 573 6.45 19.53 31.88
CA VAL A 573 5.19 18.83 32.15
C VAL A 573 4.71 18.13 30.88
N ILE A 574 4.75 18.82 29.73
CA ILE A 574 4.44 18.23 28.43
C ILE A 574 5.32 17.00 28.14
N MET A 575 6.63 17.13 28.33
CA MET A 575 7.56 16.03 28.08
C MET A 575 7.36 14.83 29.01
N TYR A 576 6.87 15.03 30.25
CA TYR A 576 6.55 13.92 31.15
C TYR A 576 5.19 13.27 30.85
N ILE A 577 4.22 14.04 30.36
CA ILE A 577 2.91 13.54 29.95
C ILE A 577 3.01 12.80 28.61
N PHE A 578 3.87 13.24 27.69
CA PHE A 578 3.96 12.68 26.35
C PHE A 578 4.20 11.16 26.31
N PRO A 579 5.16 10.58 27.06
CA PRO A 579 5.31 9.12 27.13
C PRO A 579 4.05 8.40 27.61
N ILE A 580 3.30 8.99 28.55
CA ILE A 580 2.06 8.41 29.07
C ILE A 580 0.97 8.44 27.99
N LEU A 581 0.85 9.52 27.22
CA LEU A 581 -0.07 9.60 26.08
C LEU A 581 0.31 8.61 24.97
N MET A 582 1.60 8.38 24.74
CA MET A 582 2.08 7.41 23.75
C MET A 582 1.60 5.99 24.08
N ILE A 583 1.33 5.66 25.35
CA ILE A 583 0.78 4.35 25.72
C ILE A 583 -0.57 4.14 25.01
N PHE A 584 -1.46 5.13 25.03
CA PHE A 584 -2.78 5.05 24.40
C PHE A 584 -2.67 4.90 22.89
N PHE A 585 -1.77 5.67 22.27
CA PHE A 585 -1.60 5.63 20.81
C PHE A 585 -0.93 4.34 20.33
N PHE A 586 0.16 3.90 20.96
CA PHE A 586 0.97 2.76 20.50
C PHE A 586 0.44 1.39 20.94
N ASN A 587 -0.59 1.32 21.78
CA ASN A 587 -1.14 0.04 22.23
C ASN A 587 -1.69 -0.79 21.05
N LYS A 588 -2.34 -0.14 20.08
CA LYS A 588 -2.84 -0.80 18.85
C LYS A 588 -1.79 -0.93 17.73
N PHE A 589 -0.53 -0.53 17.95
CA PHE A 589 0.52 -0.56 16.92
C PHE A 589 1.39 -1.82 16.97
N SER A 590 2.14 -2.06 15.90
CA SER A 590 3.15 -3.13 15.83
C SER A 590 4.08 -3.14 17.04
N SER A 591 4.19 -4.31 17.67
CA SER A 591 5.06 -4.56 18.82
C SER A 591 6.54 -4.47 18.45
N GLY A 592 6.92 -4.83 17.22
CA GLY A 592 8.25 -4.64 16.67
C GLY A 592 8.68 -3.18 16.61
N LEU A 593 7.75 -2.27 16.29
CA LEU A 593 8.00 -0.84 16.34
C LEU A 593 8.21 -0.35 17.79
N SER A 594 7.35 -0.76 18.73
CA SER A 594 7.51 -0.43 20.16
C SER A 594 8.83 -0.98 20.73
N TYR A 595 9.22 -2.19 20.31
CA TYR A 595 10.49 -2.82 20.69
C TYR A 595 11.72 -2.07 20.13
N TYR A 596 11.66 -1.61 18.88
CA TYR A 596 12.68 -0.74 18.28
C TYR A 596 12.91 0.52 19.13
N TYR A 597 11.83 1.20 19.53
CA TYR A 597 11.93 2.39 20.38
C TYR A 597 12.47 2.08 21.77
N LEU A 598 12.03 0.98 22.39
CA LEU A 598 12.56 0.51 23.68
C LEU A 598 14.08 0.31 23.60
N CYS A 599 14.57 -0.46 22.62
CA CYS A 599 16.00 -0.69 22.42
C CYS A 599 16.75 0.62 22.23
N GLY A 600 16.20 1.51 21.40
CA GLY A 600 16.81 2.81 21.12
C GLY A 600 16.87 3.73 22.35
N ASN A 601 15.87 3.69 23.23
CA ASN A 601 15.83 4.44 24.47
C ASN A 601 16.81 3.88 25.50
N LEU A 602 16.88 2.55 25.67
CA LEU A 602 17.84 1.91 26.56
C LEU A 602 19.28 2.23 26.15
N PHE A 603 19.57 2.21 24.84
CA PHE A 603 20.88 2.59 24.33
C PHE A 603 21.20 4.07 24.58
N ASN A 604 20.23 4.97 24.36
CA ASN A 604 20.37 6.39 24.67
C ASN A 604 20.64 6.63 26.17
N ILE A 605 19.93 5.91 27.07
CA ILE A 605 20.16 5.95 28.51
C ILE A 605 21.59 5.49 28.84
N GLY A 606 22.03 4.38 28.24
CA GLY A 606 23.39 3.85 28.41
C GLY A 606 24.47 4.84 27.99
N ILE A 607 24.34 5.43 26.79
CA ILE A 607 25.25 6.50 26.31
C ILE A 607 25.24 7.68 27.28
N MET A 608 24.06 8.14 27.67
CA MET A 608 23.94 9.31 28.54
C MET A 608 24.57 9.08 29.91
N TYR A 609 24.34 7.91 30.49
CA TYR A 609 24.97 7.48 31.74
C TYR A 609 26.50 7.43 31.58
N GLY A 610 26.99 6.83 30.50
CA GLY A 610 28.42 6.77 30.18
C GLY A 610 29.06 8.15 30.02
N ILE A 611 28.43 9.04 29.25
CA ILE A 611 28.92 10.40 29.03
C ILE A 611 28.95 11.19 30.34
N LYS A 612 27.86 11.14 31.12
CA LYS A 612 27.76 11.90 32.37
C LYS A 612 28.80 11.48 33.39
N ASN A 613 29.08 10.17 33.50
CA ASN A 613 29.94 9.65 34.56
C ASN A 613 31.41 9.56 34.15
N TYR A 614 31.72 9.35 32.86
CA TYR A 614 33.09 9.11 32.41
C TYR A 614 33.68 10.22 31.51
N PHE A 615 32.85 11.02 30.82
CA PHE A 615 33.33 11.98 29.80
C PHE A 615 33.12 13.45 30.16
N ILE A 616 32.23 13.77 31.10
CA ILE A 616 31.93 15.14 31.51
C ILE A 616 32.54 15.42 32.88
N ASP A 617 33.53 16.29 32.88
CA ASP A 617 34.08 16.92 34.06
C ASP A 617 33.47 18.33 34.17
N GLU A 618 32.53 18.51 35.10
CA GLU A 618 31.76 19.76 35.23
C GLU A 618 32.65 20.97 35.56
N ASP A 619 33.76 20.75 36.28
CA ASP A 619 34.70 21.82 36.66
C ASP A 619 35.53 22.29 35.47
N LYS A 620 36.02 21.36 34.63
CA LYS A 620 36.64 21.72 33.34
C LYS A 620 35.66 22.42 32.42
N LEU A 621 34.39 22.04 32.46
CA LEU A 621 33.34 22.68 31.66
C LEU A 621 33.07 24.12 32.11
N ARG A 622 33.00 24.36 33.43
CA ARG A 622 32.87 25.69 34.05
C ARG A 622 34.05 26.59 33.69
N ALA A 623 35.28 26.11 33.87
CA ALA A 623 36.49 26.85 33.52
C ALA A 623 36.49 27.27 32.03
N LYS A 624 36.08 26.37 31.14
CA LYS A 624 35.97 26.66 29.69
C LYS A 624 34.87 27.67 29.36
N ILE A 625 33.78 27.70 30.12
CA ILE A 625 32.71 28.71 29.98
C ILE A 625 33.21 30.07 30.47
N GLU A 626 33.87 30.13 31.62
CA GLU A 626 34.44 31.37 32.16
C GLU A 626 35.50 31.97 31.24
N ASP A 627 36.37 31.14 30.67
CA ASP A 627 37.35 31.60 29.68
C ASP A 627 36.70 32.06 28.37
N ASN A 628 35.56 31.46 27.98
CA ASN A 628 34.81 31.95 26.83
C ASN A 628 34.14 33.30 27.09
N LYS A 629 33.69 33.57 28.32
CA LYS A 629 33.14 34.87 28.72
C LYS A 629 34.17 36.00 28.62
N LYS A 630 35.46 35.69 28.80
CA LYS A 630 36.58 36.65 28.70
C LYS A 630 36.97 36.99 27.24
N LYS A 631 36.51 36.21 26.25
CA LYS A 631 36.90 36.41 24.84
C LYS A 631 35.91 37.34 24.11
N PRO A 632 36.38 38.36 23.36
CA PRO A 632 35.50 39.18 22.53
C PRO A 632 34.96 38.33 21.36
N LYS A 633 33.64 38.22 21.24
CA LYS A 633 32.99 37.50 20.12
C LYS A 633 32.36 38.47 19.13
N LYS A 634 32.62 38.23 17.84
CA LYS A 634 31.95 38.94 16.74
C LYS A 634 30.47 38.54 16.69
N LYS A 635 29.59 39.51 16.48
CA LYS A 635 28.16 39.28 16.23
C LYS A 635 27.99 38.46 14.94
N SER A 636 27.16 37.41 15.00
CA SER A 636 26.73 36.69 13.80
C SER A 636 25.60 37.48 13.13
N LYS A 637 25.64 37.60 11.80
CA LYS A 637 24.62 38.30 11.00
C LYS A 637 23.19 37.79 11.24
N PHE A 638 23.03 36.49 11.51
CA PHE A 638 21.73 35.90 11.86
C PHE A 638 21.19 36.43 13.20
N MET A 639 22.09 36.60 14.18
CA MET A 639 21.73 37.12 15.50
C MET A 639 21.40 38.61 15.47
N GLU A 640 22.06 39.38 14.61
CA GLU A 640 21.71 40.79 14.37
C GLU A 640 20.30 40.91 13.78
N ARG A 641 19.95 40.08 12.80
CA ARG A 641 18.59 40.03 12.24
C ARG A 641 17.54 39.66 13.29
N LEU A 642 17.82 38.70 14.16
CA LEU A 642 16.93 38.30 15.25
C LEU A 642 16.72 39.43 16.28
N GLU A 643 17.78 40.19 16.59
CA GLU A 643 17.68 41.39 17.44
C GLU A 643 16.87 42.50 16.78
N GLU A 644 17.02 42.71 15.48
CA GLU A 644 16.24 43.69 14.72
C GLU A 644 14.76 43.33 14.70
N VAL A 645 14.43 42.06 14.44
CA VAL A 645 13.05 41.56 14.49
C VAL A 645 12.44 41.74 15.89
N GLN A 646 13.18 41.42 16.95
CA GLN A 646 12.72 41.67 18.32
C GLN A 646 12.53 43.16 18.64
N LYS A 647 13.42 44.04 18.16
CA LYS A 647 13.27 45.50 18.31
C LYS A 647 12.07 46.03 17.52
N GLN A 648 11.80 45.50 16.33
CA GLN A 648 10.63 45.86 15.55
C GLN A 648 9.33 45.44 16.25
N GLN A 649 9.28 44.24 16.83
CA GLN A 649 8.15 43.81 17.67
C GLN A 649 7.96 44.71 18.89
N GLN A 650 9.05 45.18 19.54
CA GLN A 650 8.98 46.14 20.64
C GLN A 650 8.41 47.51 20.21
N MET A 651 8.76 47.99 19.02
CA MET A 651 8.22 49.25 18.49
C MET A 651 6.74 49.14 18.13
N GLN A 652 6.28 47.97 17.68
CA GLN A 652 4.86 47.72 17.41
C GLN A 652 4.03 47.58 18.71
N GLN A 653 4.56 46.93 19.74
CA GLN A 653 3.88 46.79 21.04
C GLN A 653 3.79 48.11 21.83
N LYS A 654 4.74 49.04 21.64
CA LYS A 654 4.68 50.39 22.24
C LYS A 654 3.76 51.37 21.48
N LYS A 655 3.31 51.00 20.29
CA LYS A 655 2.40 51.80 19.44
C LYS A 655 0.93 51.36 19.55
N LYS A 656 0.65 50.22 20.18
CA LYS A 656 -0.67 49.84 20.70
C LYS A 656 -0.75 50.29 22.16
#